data_AF-Q24GN6-F1
#
_entry.id   AF-Q24GN6-F1
#
_cell.length_a   1.000
_cell.length_b   1.000
_cell.length_c   1.000
_cell.angle_alpha   90.00
_cell.angle_beta   90.00
_cell.angle_gamma   90.00
#
_symmetry.space_group_name_H-M   'P 1'
#
loop_
_entity.id
_entity.type
_entity.pdbx_description
1 polymer ?
#
loop_
_entity_poly.entity_id
_entity_poly.type
_entity_poly.pdbx_seq_one_letter_code
_entity_poly.pdbx_strand_id
1 'polypeptide(L)'
;MSQLISLENFDENSSKYPIINSPRSLEACKIQGIKPDELIVKAVEDMKNIYKDKNNDKQSLLIKWNHYEERRKEKIKILLDERAQLIEGEKLGLWYFDQKGQIQHQKSVQQGQGQSKYQSTVLGGNSTLIEREKRQLEKIKYKQQKEIEQMLDYEMKMQEIRNKNDEKQQFQIQKEYERQMEIKKKKQEQEEQKQQMELQKRLRQEQLEYEQKMQAQAAYEKEMERARQEEQRRKEREKEMRKRDEERKLKQEEFKVQLEEKLFEQQQVVEERRKQLDEKEQQRLQILEEKKMIMSQQAEAKRLIQEERLRQAKQKNELELQKIREEYEQKQQHNEQKRQLYEMERNQYFIEQRKKQQHHEEMIKQVLSNVAMKEEEKRNEYLRKMQEAEERKKLLDIEEQQWKEEKRQMELEREEQRRQVKLNNELQMKEKQEMFLGKLKKKEENVQRAHEQKEHYFKEKSNIESIKRSDRRENVEKIQKMQDYQRYQLQQQINSKMSRSEQIQAEKSMLQQQRALMRKQIEEQKRVLAEKMEKVRQGKLDPHQVMSEFKSGSQFAANESMQKKSTYSNGSQGQPKQHGFGNTTRHAASQDTQQRTNFGKTAGSTQFDRNKDQKKQTPGSAKPNANQSGAGVSEREAIRLIEDLKVKQNQEMLKLLEHEQNEEQEREVMMDNVEDPAEKKRLDKLFGMERAKAQARIQKLSDSHDTELKKLMQKYGITNQQYS
;
A
#
# COMPACT_ATOMS: atom_id res chain seq x y z
N MET A 1 -24.61 50.53 -6.76
CA MET A 1 -23.72 49.46 -7.25
C MET A 1 -23.19 48.72 -6.04
N SER A 2 -23.48 47.43 -5.89
CA SER A 2 -22.93 46.64 -4.78
C SER A 2 -21.41 46.67 -4.86
N GLN A 3 -20.72 46.99 -3.76
CA GLN A 3 -19.26 46.94 -3.72
C GLN A 3 -18.79 45.53 -4.10
N LEU A 4 -17.80 45.46 -4.99
CA LEU A 4 -17.18 44.19 -5.39
C LEU A 4 -16.28 43.70 -4.27
N ILE A 5 -16.67 42.60 -3.64
CA ILE A 5 -15.95 41.86 -2.61
C ILE A 5 -15.17 40.74 -3.31
N SER A 6 -13.86 40.84 -3.25
CA SER A 6 -12.85 39.96 -3.84
C SER A 6 -11.99 39.31 -2.74
N LEU A 7 -11.10 38.41 -3.13
CA LEU A 7 -10.17 37.74 -2.19
C LEU A 7 -9.22 38.69 -1.44
N GLU A 8 -9.05 39.93 -1.90
CA GLU A 8 -8.15 40.92 -1.28
C GLU A 8 -8.86 41.83 -0.26
N ASN A 9 -10.18 41.92 -0.32
CA ASN A 9 -10.97 42.89 0.46
C ASN A 9 -12.21 42.27 1.14
N PHE A 10 -12.32 40.93 1.19
CA PHE A 10 -13.37 40.27 1.94
C PHE A 10 -13.04 40.28 3.44
N ASP A 11 -14.08 40.37 4.27
CA ASP A 11 -13.93 40.28 5.73
C ASP A 11 -13.90 38.80 6.15
N GLU A 12 -12.73 38.35 6.59
CA GLU A 12 -12.49 36.96 7.01
C GLU A 12 -13.33 36.55 8.22
N ASN A 13 -13.82 37.50 9.02
CA ASN A 13 -14.61 37.22 10.22
C ASN A 13 -16.12 37.30 9.98
N SER A 14 -16.55 37.82 8.82
CA SER A 14 -17.96 38.01 8.52
C SER A 14 -18.53 36.81 7.77
N SER A 15 -19.52 36.15 8.39
CA SER A 15 -20.32 35.10 7.73
C SER A 15 -21.50 35.64 6.91
N LYS A 16 -21.52 36.93 6.58
CA LYS A 16 -22.60 37.55 5.81
C LYS A 16 -22.44 37.24 4.32
N TYR A 17 -23.48 36.68 3.71
CA TYR A 17 -23.52 36.47 2.26
C TYR A 17 -23.82 37.79 1.50
N PRO A 18 -23.27 37.99 0.30
CA PRO A 18 -22.27 37.15 -0.37
C PRO A 18 -20.86 37.38 0.21
N ILE A 19 -20.15 36.29 0.53
CA ILE A 19 -18.79 36.36 1.09
C ILE A 19 -17.81 36.93 0.06
N ILE A 20 -17.92 36.44 -1.17
CA ILE A 20 -17.16 36.91 -2.32
C ILE A 20 -18.14 37.04 -3.48
N ASN A 21 -18.09 38.17 -4.20
CA ASN A 21 -18.93 38.41 -5.38
C ASN A 21 -18.11 38.76 -6.64
N SER A 22 -16.80 38.96 -6.50
CA SER A 22 -15.92 39.23 -7.64
C SER A 22 -15.84 38.02 -8.58
N PRO A 23 -16.15 38.18 -9.89
CA PRO A 23 -16.13 37.06 -10.84
C PRO A 23 -14.79 36.32 -10.89
N ARG A 24 -13.67 37.06 -10.86
CA ARG A 24 -12.31 36.49 -10.87
C ARG A 24 -12.04 35.63 -9.63
N SER A 25 -12.44 36.12 -8.46
CA SER A 25 -12.28 35.40 -7.20
C SER A 25 -13.16 34.15 -7.12
N LEU A 26 -14.42 34.25 -7.58
CA LEU A 26 -15.32 33.11 -7.64
C LEU A 26 -14.82 32.05 -8.63
N GLU A 27 -14.20 32.47 -9.73
CA GLU A 27 -13.67 31.55 -10.70
C GLU A 27 -12.40 30.85 -10.21
N ALA A 28 -11.48 31.58 -9.56
CA ALA A 28 -10.35 30.98 -8.86
C ALA A 28 -10.81 29.91 -7.84
N CYS A 29 -11.88 30.21 -7.09
CA CYS A 29 -12.50 29.25 -6.15
C CYS A 29 -12.99 27.98 -6.87
N LYS A 30 -13.66 28.11 -8.02
CA LYS A 30 -14.15 26.96 -8.79
C LYS A 30 -13.01 26.13 -9.39
N ILE A 31 -11.99 26.79 -9.95
CA ILE A 31 -10.82 26.12 -10.55
C ILE A 31 -10.11 25.28 -9.49
N GLN A 32 -9.90 25.84 -8.31
CA GLN A 32 -9.23 25.14 -7.21
C GLN A 32 -10.15 24.21 -6.42
N GLY A 33 -11.46 24.18 -6.68
CA GLY A 33 -12.42 23.36 -5.94
C GLY A 33 -12.61 23.78 -4.47
N ILE A 34 -12.39 25.06 -4.14
CA ILE A 34 -12.53 25.61 -2.78
C ILE A 34 -13.82 26.43 -2.72
N LYS A 35 -14.63 26.26 -1.66
CA LYS A 35 -15.85 27.06 -1.47
C LYS A 35 -15.54 28.39 -0.76
N PRO A 36 -16.26 29.49 -1.08
CA PRO A 36 -16.10 30.76 -0.36
C PRO A 36 -16.29 30.63 1.17
N ASP A 37 -17.23 29.79 1.61
CA ASP A 37 -17.50 29.54 3.03
C ASP A 37 -16.31 28.91 3.78
N GLU A 38 -15.37 28.27 3.07
CA GLU A 38 -14.17 27.67 3.65
C GLU A 38 -13.09 28.70 3.99
N LEU A 39 -13.25 29.95 3.52
CA LEU A 39 -12.27 31.03 3.70
C LEU A 39 -12.53 31.88 4.95
N ILE A 40 -13.72 31.73 5.55
CA ILE A 40 -14.12 32.44 6.78
C ILE A 40 -13.46 31.77 7.98
N VAL A 41 -12.99 32.58 8.93
CA VAL A 41 -12.49 32.14 10.23
C VAL A 41 -13.64 31.49 11.01
N LYS A 42 -13.41 30.27 11.49
CA LYS A 42 -14.38 29.54 12.30
C LYS A 42 -13.99 29.59 13.77
N ALA A 43 -14.98 29.58 14.66
CA ALA A 43 -14.73 29.57 16.09
C ALA A 43 -14.23 28.20 16.56
N VAL A 44 -13.63 28.12 17.75
CA VAL A 44 -13.14 26.86 18.33
C VAL A 44 -14.30 25.89 18.56
N GLU A 45 -15.48 26.43 18.86
CA GLU A 45 -16.73 25.68 19.08
C GLU A 45 -17.20 24.97 17.79
N ASP A 46 -16.98 25.59 16.63
CA ASP A 46 -17.37 25.01 15.33
C ASP A 46 -16.56 23.75 14.99
N MET A 47 -15.35 23.59 15.56
CA MET A 47 -14.53 22.40 15.37
C MET A 47 -15.24 21.14 15.89
N LYS A 48 -16.12 21.24 16.88
CA LYS A 48 -16.95 20.11 17.34
C LYS A 48 -17.84 19.60 16.22
N ASN A 49 -18.45 20.50 15.44
CA ASN A 49 -19.37 20.16 14.36
C ASN A 49 -18.63 19.64 13.12
N ILE A 50 -17.45 20.19 12.82
CA ILE A 50 -16.66 19.81 11.65
C ILE A 50 -16.08 18.40 11.79
N TYR A 51 -15.47 18.10 12.95
CA TYR A 51 -14.82 16.80 13.16
C TYR A 51 -15.77 15.72 13.68
N LYS A 52 -16.94 16.09 14.24
CA LYS A 52 -17.98 15.17 14.78
C LYS A 52 -17.45 14.16 15.82
N ASP A 53 -16.35 14.49 16.48
CA ASP A 53 -15.75 13.62 17.50
C ASP A 53 -16.49 13.76 18.84
N LYS A 54 -16.89 12.63 19.44
CA LYS A 54 -17.72 12.59 20.67
C LYS A 54 -16.97 13.01 21.94
N ASN A 55 -15.64 12.88 21.96
CA ASN A 55 -14.79 13.17 23.12
C ASN A 55 -13.67 14.15 22.74
N ASN A 56 -14.00 15.43 22.64
CA ASN A 56 -13.03 16.47 22.37
C ASN A 56 -12.70 17.25 23.64
N ASP A 57 -11.50 17.02 24.18
CA ASP A 57 -10.91 17.86 25.21
C ASP A 57 -10.60 19.28 24.65
N LYS A 58 -10.55 20.30 25.52
CA LYS A 58 -10.31 21.70 25.14
C LYS A 58 -8.99 21.86 24.38
N GLN A 59 -7.95 21.15 24.81
CA GLN A 59 -6.65 21.13 24.12
C GLN A 59 -6.75 20.51 22.72
N SER A 60 -7.54 19.45 22.58
CA SER A 60 -7.74 18.76 21.30
C SER A 60 -8.47 19.66 20.29
N LEU A 61 -9.44 20.46 20.76
CA LEU A 61 -10.13 21.45 19.93
C LEU A 61 -9.21 22.58 19.49
N LEU A 62 -8.32 23.04 20.37
CA LEU A 62 -7.35 24.08 20.03
C LEU A 62 -6.38 23.62 18.95
N ILE A 63 -5.85 22.39 19.05
CA ILE A 63 -4.97 21.81 18.02
C ILE A 63 -5.72 21.72 16.67
N LYS A 64 -6.97 21.22 16.68
CA LYS A 64 -7.80 21.11 15.47
C LYS A 64 -8.13 22.47 14.87
N TRP A 65 -8.38 23.47 15.71
CA TRP A 65 -8.63 24.85 15.30
C TRP A 65 -7.39 25.48 14.66
N ASN A 66 -6.22 25.37 15.30
CA ASN A 66 -4.96 25.85 14.75
C ASN A 66 -4.67 25.23 13.37
N HIS A 67 -4.82 23.90 13.24
CA HIS A 67 -4.64 23.21 11.97
C HIS A 67 -5.64 23.69 10.90
N TYR A 68 -6.92 23.84 11.27
CA TYR A 68 -7.94 24.36 10.36
C TYR A 68 -7.60 25.78 9.89
N GLU A 69 -7.10 26.63 10.79
CA GLU A 69 -6.75 28.01 10.51
C GLU A 69 -5.49 28.12 9.61
N GLU A 70 -4.49 27.28 9.82
CA GLU A 70 -3.33 27.16 8.92
C GLU A 70 -3.76 26.72 7.51
N ARG A 71 -4.62 25.71 7.42
CA ARG A 71 -5.18 25.23 6.15
C ARG A 71 -6.02 26.29 5.44
N ARG A 72 -6.79 27.08 6.19
CA ARG A 72 -7.57 28.21 5.65
C ARG A 72 -6.65 29.25 5.01
N LYS A 73 -5.58 29.65 5.70
CA LYS A 73 -4.59 30.59 5.17
C LYS A 73 -3.90 30.06 3.92
N GLU A 74 -3.55 28.77 3.90
CA GLU A 74 -2.99 28.10 2.72
C GLU A 74 -3.96 28.15 1.53
N LYS A 75 -5.26 27.85 1.75
CA LYS A 75 -6.30 27.97 0.72
C LYS A 75 -6.40 29.39 0.16
N ILE A 76 -6.39 30.41 1.03
CA ILE A 76 -6.43 31.81 0.59
C ILE A 76 -5.23 32.14 -0.30
N LYS A 77 -4.02 31.72 0.10
CA LYS A 77 -2.80 31.94 -0.69
C LYS A 77 -2.92 31.32 -2.08
N ILE A 78 -3.33 30.05 -2.17
CA ILE A 78 -3.54 29.34 -3.44
C ILE A 78 -4.55 30.10 -4.33
N LEU A 79 -5.64 30.61 -3.73
CA LEU A 79 -6.66 31.35 -4.46
C LEU A 79 -6.20 32.73 -4.92
N LEU A 80 -5.35 33.41 -4.14
CA LEU A 80 -4.73 34.67 -4.55
C LEU A 80 -3.79 34.45 -5.74
N ASP A 81 -2.98 33.40 -5.71
CA ASP A 81 -2.09 33.02 -6.82
C ASP A 81 -2.90 32.68 -8.09
N GLU A 82 -3.97 31.88 -7.97
CA GLU A 82 -4.85 31.54 -9.08
C GLU A 82 -5.57 32.78 -9.65
N ARG A 83 -6.05 33.67 -8.77
CA ARG A 83 -6.66 34.94 -9.20
C ARG A 83 -5.65 35.83 -9.93
N ALA A 84 -4.40 35.87 -9.50
CA ALA A 84 -3.35 36.62 -10.18
C ALA A 84 -3.10 36.06 -11.59
N GLN A 85 -3.06 34.74 -11.74
CA GLN A 85 -2.96 34.07 -13.05
C GLN A 85 -4.15 34.42 -13.96
N LEU A 86 -5.39 34.42 -13.42
CA LEU A 86 -6.57 34.85 -14.15
C LEU A 86 -6.46 36.31 -14.64
N ILE A 87 -5.98 37.22 -13.80
CA ILE A 87 -5.77 38.63 -14.20
C ILE A 87 -4.70 38.74 -15.28
N GLU A 88 -3.60 38.01 -15.15
CA GLU A 88 -2.50 38.02 -16.13
C GLU A 88 -2.95 37.48 -17.49
N GLY A 89 -3.66 36.35 -17.51
CA GLY A 89 -4.21 35.79 -18.75
C GLY A 89 -5.23 36.72 -19.42
N GLU A 90 -5.94 37.55 -18.65
CA GLU A 90 -6.89 38.54 -19.19
C GLU A 90 -6.14 39.70 -19.84
N LYS A 91 -5.06 40.18 -19.21
CA LYS A 91 -4.17 41.18 -19.80
C LYS A 91 -3.51 40.68 -21.10
N LEU A 92 -3.20 39.38 -21.17
CA LEU A 92 -2.67 38.74 -22.37
C LEU A 92 -3.74 38.43 -23.44
N GLY A 93 -5.03 38.69 -23.16
CA GLY A 93 -6.14 38.40 -24.07
C GLY A 93 -6.43 36.91 -24.29
N LEU A 94 -5.97 36.03 -23.39
CA LEU A 94 -6.24 34.59 -23.47
C LEU A 94 -7.68 34.24 -23.09
N TRP A 95 -8.29 35.07 -22.24
CA TRP A 95 -9.68 34.95 -21.80
C TRP A 95 -10.28 36.33 -21.48
N TYR A 96 -11.61 36.41 -21.48
CA TYR A 96 -12.37 37.55 -20.98
C TYR A 96 -13.63 37.07 -20.25
N PHE A 97 -14.16 37.89 -19.35
CA PHE A 97 -15.42 37.60 -18.67
C PHE A 97 -16.58 38.18 -19.47
N ASP A 98 -17.63 37.39 -19.68
CA ASP A 98 -18.87 37.89 -20.27
C ASP A 98 -19.68 38.75 -19.27
N GLN A 99 -20.78 39.38 -19.74
CA GLN A 99 -21.67 40.17 -18.87
C GLN A 99 -22.32 39.35 -17.74
N LYS A 100 -22.28 38.02 -17.81
CA LYS A 100 -22.78 37.10 -16.79
C LYS A 100 -21.67 36.61 -15.85
N GLY A 101 -20.44 37.09 -16.01
CA GLY A 101 -19.28 36.71 -15.21
C GLY A 101 -18.73 35.32 -15.52
N GLN A 102 -19.02 34.74 -16.69
CA GLN A 102 -18.44 33.47 -17.14
C GLN A 102 -17.18 33.72 -17.98
N ILE A 103 -16.16 32.88 -17.78
CA ILE A 103 -14.95 32.90 -18.62
C ILE A 103 -15.30 32.43 -20.04
N GLN A 104 -14.95 33.26 -21.01
CA GLN A 104 -14.92 32.90 -22.42
C GLN A 104 -13.46 32.88 -22.88
N HIS A 105 -13.05 31.77 -23.50
CA HIS A 105 -11.77 31.73 -24.20
C HIS A 105 -11.93 32.49 -25.51
N GLN A 106 -11.11 33.53 -25.68
CA GLN A 106 -11.01 34.18 -26.97
C GLN A 106 -10.44 33.13 -27.93
N LYS A 107 -11.28 32.60 -28.83
CA LYS A 107 -10.79 31.81 -29.96
C LYS A 107 -9.75 32.70 -30.62
N SER A 108 -8.48 32.33 -30.51
CA SER A 108 -7.40 33.05 -31.16
C SER A 108 -7.81 33.20 -32.61
N VAL A 109 -8.20 34.43 -32.97
CA VAL A 109 -8.30 34.87 -34.34
C VAL A 109 -6.84 35.03 -34.77
N GLN A 110 -6.11 33.92 -34.89
CA GLN A 110 -5.14 33.81 -35.97
C GLN A 110 -6.01 33.89 -37.23
N GLN A 111 -6.18 35.03 -37.93
CA GLN A 111 -5.10 35.78 -38.57
C GLN A 111 -3.94 34.81 -38.86
N GLY A 112 -4.10 33.90 -39.82
CA GLY A 112 -4.51 34.22 -41.18
C GLY A 112 -3.34 34.78 -41.99
N GLN A 113 -2.09 34.41 -41.67
CA GLN A 113 -0.93 34.49 -42.57
C GLN A 113 0.07 33.38 -42.19
N GLY A 114 -0.35 32.13 -42.33
CA GLY A 114 0.49 30.96 -42.09
C GLY A 114 0.22 29.92 -43.17
N GLN A 115 1.15 29.82 -44.11
CA GLN A 115 1.12 29.03 -45.33
C GLN A 115 0.60 27.59 -45.15
N SER A 116 -0.67 27.33 -45.46
CA SER A 116 -1.12 26.01 -45.86
C SER A 116 -1.18 25.96 -47.38
N LYS A 117 -0.13 25.42 -47.97
CA LYS A 117 0.20 25.40 -49.41
C LYS A 117 -0.63 24.38 -50.21
N TYR A 118 -1.79 23.96 -49.72
CA TYR A 118 -2.61 22.90 -50.34
C TYR A 118 -4.10 23.23 -50.30
N GLN A 119 -4.53 24.37 -50.84
CA GLN A 119 -5.90 24.57 -51.34
C GLN A 119 -6.06 25.94 -52.02
N SER A 120 -5.55 26.08 -53.25
CA SER A 120 -6.02 27.11 -54.16
C SER A 120 -5.69 26.75 -55.61
N THR A 121 -6.67 26.16 -56.29
CA THR A 121 -6.83 26.19 -57.75
C THR A 121 -8.25 25.70 -58.06
N VAL A 122 -9.24 26.46 -57.59
CA VAL A 122 -10.63 26.32 -58.06
C VAL A 122 -11.18 27.72 -58.29
N LEU A 123 -10.64 28.40 -59.30
CA LEU A 123 -11.28 29.53 -59.97
C LEU A 123 -10.77 29.56 -61.41
N GLY A 124 -11.65 29.24 -62.36
CA GLY A 124 -11.42 29.41 -63.78
C GLY A 124 -11.63 28.13 -64.60
N GLY A 125 -12.83 27.97 -65.16
CA GLY A 125 -13.06 26.98 -66.22
C GLY A 125 -14.41 26.28 -66.09
N ASN A 126 -15.31 26.58 -67.02
CA ASN A 126 -16.60 25.90 -67.23
C ASN A 126 -16.39 24.44 -67.64
N SER A 127 -15.93 23.61 -66.69
CA SER A 127 -15.80 22.17 -66.85
C SER A 127 -17.05 21.51 -66.28
N THR A 128 -17.77 20.88 -67.20
CA THR A 128 -19.06 20.20 -67.01
C THR A 128 -19.08 19.29 -65.77
N LEU A 129 -20.25 19.20 -65.12
CA LEU A 129 -20.57 18.31 -63.99
C LEU A 129 -19.97 16.89 -64.09
N ILE A 130 -19.77 16.40 -65.31
CA ILE A 130 -19.21 15.10 -65.70
C ILE A 130 -17.72 14.94 -65.33
N GLU A 131 -16.90 16.00 -65.40
CA GLU A 131 -15.49 15.92 -65.02
C GLU A 131 -15.26 15.92 -63.50
N ARG A 132 -16.19 16.51 -62.73
CA ARG A 132 -16.19 16.37 -61.26
C ARG A 132 -16.53 14.95 -60.83
N GLU A 133 -17.43 14.28 -61.54
CA GLU A 133 -17.80 12.88 -61.31
C GLU A 133 -16.66 11.92 -61.70
N LYS A 134 -16.00 12.16 -62.84
CA LYS A 134 -14.84 11.38 -63.29
C LYS A 134 -13.63 11.50 -62.33
N ARG A 135 -13.38 12.69 -61.78
CA ARG A 135 -12.37 12.88 -60.71
C ARG A 135 -12.77 12.26 -59.37
N GLN A 136 -14.06 12.13 -59.07
CA GLN A 136 -14.51 11.39 -57.89
C GLN A 136 -14.34 9.87 -58.08
N LEU A 137 -14.63 9.35 -59.28
CA LEU A 137 -14.38 7.95 -59.62
C LEU A 137 -12.88 7.60 -59.65
N GLU A 138 -12.01 8.48 -60.18
CA GLU A 138 -10.56 8.29 -60.09
C GLU A 138 -10.05 8.35 -58.65
N LYS A 139 -10.61 9.22 -57.79
CA LYS A 139 -10.28 9.26 -56.36
C LYS A 139 -10.76 8.02 -55.61
N ILE A 140 -11.89 7.43 -56.01
CA ILE A 140 -12.39 6.16 -55.46
C ILE A 140 -11.47 5.02 -55.91
N LYS A 141 -11.08 4.99 -57.19
CA LYS A 141 -10.18 3.97 -57.74
C LYS A 141 -8.77 4.06 -57.14
N TYR A 142 -8.25 5.27 -56.94
CA TYR A 142 -6.97 5.52 -56.27
C TYR A 142 -7.02 5.21 -54.77
N LYS A 143 -8.16 5.46 -54.11
CA LYS A 143 -8.37 5.02 -52.72
C LYS A 143 -8.42 3.51 -52.60
N GLN A 144 -9.13 2.82 -53.49
CA GLN A 144 -9.18 1.35 -53.52
C GLN A 144 -7.81 0.75 -53.80
N GLN A 145 -7.03 1.34 -54.70
CA GLN A 145 -5.68 0.88 -55.00
C GLN A 145 -4.71 1.11 -53.82
N LYS A 146 -4.85 2.24 -53.12
CA LYS A 146 -4.07 2.55 -51.91
C LYS A 146 -4.52 1.74 -50.69
N GLU A 147 -5.79 1.36 -50.59
CA GLU A 147 -6.31 0.43 -49.58
C GLU A 147 -5.77 -0.99 -49.81
N ILE A 148 -5.65 -1.43 -51.08
CA ILE A 148 -5.01 -2.70 -51.42
C ILE A 148 -3.51 -2.67 -51.10
N GLU A 149 -2.81 -1.58 -51.40
CA GLU A 149 -1.39 -1.39 -51.05
C GLU A 149 -1.20 -1.34 -49.53
N GLN A 150 -2.09 -0.67 -48.79
CA GLN A 150 -2.09 -0.66 -47.33
C GLN A 150 -2.47 -2.01 -46.71
N MET A 151 -3.34 -2.80 -47.36
CA MET A 151 -3.61 -4.17 -46.92
C MET A 151 -2.39 -5.08 -47.15
N LEU A 152 -1.70 -4.97 -48.28
CA LEU A 152 -0.47 -5.71 -48.57
C LEU A 152 0.67 -5.34 -47.60
N ASP A 153 0.85 -4.05 -47.32
CA ASP A 153 1.81 -3.57 -46.32
C ASP A 153 1.45 -4.05 -44.90
N TYR A 154 0.16 -4.09 -44.56
CA TYR A 154 -0.31 -4.62 -43.29
C TYR A 154 -0.07 -6.14 -43.20
N GLU A 155 -0.31 -6.88 -44.28
CA GLU A 155 -0.11 -8.33 -44.34
C GLU A 155 1.38 -8.71 -44.26
N MET A 156 2.26 -7.97 -44.97
CA MET A 156 3.71 -8.09 -44.82
C MET A 156 4.19 -7.76 -43.41
N LYS A 157 3.68 -6.67 -42.81
CA LYS A 157 4.08 -6.26 -41.46
C LYS A 157 3.57 -7.23 -40.39
N MET A 158 2.40 -7.83 -40.59
CA MET A 158 1.87 -8.89 -39.74
C MET A 158 2.69 -10.18 -39.85
N GLN A 159 3.18 -10.51 -41.04
CA GLN A 159 4.11 -11.64 -41.24
C GLN A 159 5.44 -11.42 -40.51
N GLU A 160 6.01 -10.21 -40.58
CA GLU A 160 7.22 -9.86 -39.84
C GLU A 160 7.04 -9.89 -38.32
N ILE A 161 5.87 -9.46 -37.81
CA ILE A 161 5.55 -9.51 -36.38
C ILE A 161 5.38 -10.96 -35.93
N ARG A 162 4.76 -11.83 -36.73
CA ARG A 162 4.69 -13.27 -36.46
C ARG A 162 6.09 -13.88 -36.38
N ASN A 163 6.94 -13.62 -37.36
CA ASN A 163 8.32 -14.14 -37.35
C ASN A 163 9.13 -13.64 -36.14
N LYS A 164 9.01 -12.35 -35.77
CA LYS A 164 9.69 -11.79 -34.59
C LYS A 164 9.14 -12.29 -33.26
N ASN A 165 7.84 -12.57 -33.18
CA ASN A 165 7.22 -13.16 -32.00
C ASN A 165 7.58 -14.64 -31.87
N ASP A 166 7.62 -15.38 -32.97
CA ASP A 166 8.07 -16.77 -32.99
C ASP A 166 9.54 -16.90 -32.59
N GLU A 167 10.42 -16.01 -33.08
CA GLU A 167 11.83 -15.93 -32.66
C GLU A 167 11.97 -15.60 -31.17
N LYS A 168 11.20 -14.64 -30.65
CA LYS A 168 11.20 -14.29 -29.22
C LYS A 168 10.66 -15.42 -28.35
N GLN A 169 9.64 -16.14 -28.81
CA GLN A 169 9.06 -17.27 -28.11
C GLN A 169 10.06 -18.43 -28.07
N GLN A 170 10.76 -18.71 -29.18
CA GLN A 170 11.83 -19.70 -29.19
C GLN A 170 13.00 -19.31 -28.28
N PHE A 171 13.39 -18.04 -28.26
CA PHE A 171 14.43 -17.54 -27.35
C PHE A 171 14.02 -17.64 -25.88
N GLN A 172 12.75 -17.38 -25.55
CA GLN A 172 12.23 -17.55 -24.18
C GLN A 172 12.15 -19.03 -23.78
N ILE A 173 11.72 -19.91 -24.68
CA ILE A 173 11.72 -21.36 -24.46
C ILE A 173 13.15 -21.85 -24.22
N GLN A 174 14.12 -21.36 -24.98
CA GLN A 174 15.53 -21.74 -24.82
C GLN A 174 16.11 -21.22 -23.49
N LYS A 175 15.78 -19.99 -23.09
CA LYS A 175 16.21 -19.41 -21.81
C LYS A 175 15.54 -20.06 -20.59
N GLU A 176 14.28 -20.47 -20.70
CA GLU A 176 13.59 -21.24 -19.66
C GLU A 176 14.14 -22.67 -19.57
N TYR A 177 14.50 -23.28 -20.70
CA TYR A 177 15.16 -24.57 -20.73
C TYR A 177 16.54 -24.51 -20.05
N GLU A 178 17.34 -23.48 -20.35
CA GLU A 178 18.63 -23.25 -19.68
C GLU A 178 18.48 -22.99 -18.18
N ARG A 179 17.49 -22.19 -17.78
CA ARG A 179 17.21 -21.92 -16.35
C ARG A 179 16.71 -23.18 -15.63
N GLN A 180 15.90 -24.01 -16.28
CA GLN A 180 15.48 -25.30 -15.73
C GLN A 180 16.67 -26.26 -15.60
N MET A 181 17.59 -26.26 -16.57
CA MET A 181 18.83 -27.06 -16.50
C MET A 181 19.77 -26.55 -15.41
N GLU A 182 19.87 -25.23 -15.18
CA GLU A 182 20.69 -24.66 -14.11
C GLU A 182 20.09 -24.91 -12.72
N ILE A 183 18.75 -24.81 -12.58
CA ILE A 183 18.03 -25.18 -11.35
C ILE A 183 18.18 -26.68 -11.08
N LYS A 184 18.10 -27.52 -12.12
CA LYS A 184 18.28 -28.97 -12.01
C LYS A 184 19.71 -29.32 -11.61
N LYS A 185 20.71 -28.62 -12.15
CA LYS A 185 22.13 -28.78 -11.80
C LYS A 185 22.44 -28.33 -10.37
N LYS A 186 21.92 -27.17 -9.93
CA LYS A 186 22.04 -26.72 -8.52
C LYS A 186 21.31 -27.62 -7.54
N LYS A 187 20.16 -28.19 -7.95
CA LYS A 187 19.43 -29.19 -7.15
C LYS A 187 20.20 -30.50 -7.08
N GLN A 188 20.82 -30.94 -8.17
CA GLN A 188 21.72 -32.10 -8.20
C GLN A 188 22.98 -31.89 -7.37
N GLU A 189 23.61 -30.71 -7.39
CA GLU A 189 24.79 -30.39 -6.57
C GLU A 189 24.44 -30.33 -5.06
N GLN A 190 23.27 -29.78 -4.69
CA GLN A 190 22.78 -29.80 -3.31
C GLN A 190 22.35 -31.20 -2.85
N GLU A 191 21.89 -32.03 -3.78
CA GLU A 191 21.52 -33.42 -3.54
C GLU A 191 22.77 -34.31 -3.44
N GLU A 192 23.82 -34.08 -4.23
CA GLU A 192 25.13 -34.74 -4.14
C GLU A 192 25.86 -34.39 -2.83
N GLN A 193 25.79 -33.13 -2.37
CA GLN A 193 26.34 -32.73 -1.06
C GLN A 193 25.56 -33.35 0.11
N LYS A 194 24.24 -33.47 -0.01
CA LYS A 194 23.42 -34.23 0.96
C LYS A 194 23.72 -35.72 0.90
N GLN A 195 23.89 -36.29 -0.29
CA GLN A 195 24.23 -37.70 -0.51
C GLN A 195 25.63 -38.03 0.01
N GLN A 196 26.61 -37.14 -0.03
CA GLN A 196 27.93 -37.38 0.59
C GLN A 196 27.85 -37.45 2.13
N MET A 197 27.03 -36.59 2.76
CA MET A 197 26.76 -36.66 4.20
C MET A 197 25.84 -37.82 4.58
N GLU A 198 24.95 -38.24 3.68
CA GLU A 198 24.06 -39.37 3.86
C GLU A 198 24.78 -40.71 3.62
N LEU A 199 25.74 -40.80 2.70
CA LEU A 199 26.55 -42.00 2.42
C LEU A 199 27.41 -42.39 3.64
N GLN A 200 27.96 -41.41 4.35
CA GLN A 200 28.64 -41.63 5.65
C GLN A 200 27.69 -42.16 6.73
N LYS A 201 26.40 -41.81 6.66
CA LYS A 201 25.36 -42.22 7.61
C LYS A 201 24.70 -43.56 7.20
N ARG A 202 24.66 -43.84 5.90
CA ARG A 202 24.05 -45.00 5.23
C ARG A 202 24.95 -46.23 5.27
N LEU A 203 26.28 -46.08 5.25
CA LEU A 203 27.21 -47.19 5.49
C LEU A 203 27.00 -47.87 6.86
N ARG A 204 26.42 -47.14 7.84
CA ARG A 204 26.01 -47.67 9.16
C ARG A 204 24.62 -48.31 9.17
N GLN A 205 23.76 -47.99 8.21
CA GLN A 205 22.39 -48.53 8.08
C GLN A 205 22.31 -49.69 7.07
N GLU A 206 23.20 -49.75 6.08
CA GLU A 206 23.26 -50.81 5.06
C GLU A 206 23.68 -52.19 5.59
N GLN A 207 24.30 -52.27 6.77
CA GLN A 207 24.50 -53.56 7.46
C GLN A 207 23.20 -54.14 8.02
N LEU A 208 22.12 -53.35 8.14
CA LEU A 208 20.83 -53.76 8.69
C LEU A 208 19.72 -53.90 7.62
N GLU A 209 19.83 -53.23 6.47
CA GLU A 209 18.83 -53.30 5.38
C GLU A 209 19.08 -54.39 4.33
N TYR A 210 20.25 -55.04 4.34
CA TYR A 210 20.57 -56.15 3.41
C TYR A 210 19.62 -57.36 3.60
N GLU A 211 19.00 -57.52 4.77
CA GLU A 211 18.02 -58.59 5.04
C GLU A 211 16.63 -58.34 4.46
N GLN A 212 16.23 -57.08 4.18
CA GLN A 212 14.85 -56.75 3.78
C GLN A 212 14.65 -56.60 2.26
N LYS A 213 15.73 -56.53 1.48
CA LYS A 213 15.66 -56.17 0.04
C LYS A 213 15.42 -57.34 -0.92
N MET A 214 15.51 -58.58 -0.45
CA MET A 214 15.24 -59.77 -1.28
C MET A 214 13.75 -59.99 -1.57
N GLN A 215 12.83 -59.35 -0.84
CA GLN A 215 11.38 -59.62 -0.95
C GLN A 215 10.61 -58.68 -1.91
N ALA A 216 11.19 -57.56 -2.36
CA ALA A 216 10.46 -56.53 -3.13
C ALA A 216 10.62 -56.61 -4.66
N GLN A 217 11.53 -57.45 -5.18
CA GLN A 217 11.85 -57.48 -6.62
C GLN A 217 10.83 -58.25 -7.48
N ALA A 218 9.91 -59.01 -6.89
CA ALA A 218 8.92 -59.81 -7.63
C ALA A 218 7.63 -59.05 -8.02
N ALA A 219 7.40 -57.85 -7.48
CA ALA A 219 6.15 -57.10 -7.69
C ALA A 219 6.19 -56.15 -8.90
N TYR A 220 7.38 -55.78 -9.38
CA TYR A 220 7.56 -54.74 -10.41
C TYR A 220 7.39 -55.26 -11.85
N GLU A 221 7.61 -56.55 -12.10
CA GLU A 221 7.55 -57.10 -13.47
C GLU A 221 6.12 -57.31 -14.00
N LYS A 222 5.09 -57.38 -13.15
CA LYS A 222 3.69 -57.63 -13.56
C LYS A 222 2.87 -56.37 -13.91
N GLU A 223 3.39 -55.18 -13.63
CA GLU A 223 2.67 -53.90 -13.84
C GLU A 223 2.99 -53.25 -15.19
N MET A 224 4.16 -53.56 -15.76
CA MET A 224 4.65 -53.02 -17.03
C MET A 224 3.88 -53.49 -18.28
N GLU A 225 3.17 -54.61 -18.21
CA GLU A 225 2.56 -55.24 -19.40
C GLU A 225 1.11 -54.82 -19.65
N ARG A 226 0.39 -54.32 -18.62
CA ARG A 226 -0.97 -53.79 -18.78
C ARG A 226 -1.01 -52.37 -19.36
N ALA A 227 0.02 -51.57 -19.13
CA ALA A 227 0.08 -50.17 -19.58
C ALA A 227 0.19 -50.02 -21.12
N ARG A 228 0.71 -51.04 -21.82
CA ARG A 228 0.98 -50.97 -23.27
C ARG A 228 -0.26 -51.14 -24.16
N GLN A 229 -1.29 -51.84 -23.70
CA GLN A 229 -2.51 -52.10 -24.48
C GLN A 229 -3.55 -50.98 -24.38
N GLU A 230 -3.51 -50.17 -23.32
CA GLU A 230 -4.45 -49.06 -23.10
C GLU A 230 -4.08 -47.80 -23.92
N GLU A 231 -2.81 -47.64 -24.27
CA GLU A 231 -2.30 -46.49 -25.03
C GLU A 231 -2.72 -46.51 -26.51
N GLN A 232 -2.91 -47.69 -27.11
CA GLN A 232 -3.29 -47.81 -28.52
C GLN A 232 -4.76 -47.45 -28.78
N ARG A 233 -5.68 -47.76 -27.86
CA ARG A 233 -7.12 -47.41 -27.96
C ARG A 233 -7.44 -45.94 -27.68
N ARG A 234 -6.48 -45.20 -27.09
CA ARG A 234 -6.60 -43.76 -26.81
C ARG A 234 -6.22 -42.90 -28.02
N LYS A 235 -5.24 -43.33 -28.81
CA LYS A 235 -4.72 -42.61 -29.99
C LYS A 235 -5.69 -42.56 -31.19
N GLU A 236 -6.68 -43.42 -31.26
CA GLU A 236 -7.69 -43.43 -32.36
C GLU A 236 -8.87 -42.49 -32.09
N ARG A 237 -9.33 -42.37 -30.83
CA ARG A 237 -10.41 -41.44 -30.44
C ARG A 237 -9.98 -39.97 -30.45
N GLU A 238 -8.68 -39.72 -30.30
CA GLU A 238 -8.10 -38.37 -30.27
C GLU A 238 -8.04 -37.71 -31.66
N LYS A 239 -7.98 -38.50 -32.75
CA LYS A 239 -7.87 -37.98 -34.12
C LYS A 239 -9.21 -37.50 -34.71
N GLU A 240 -10.35 -37.98 -34.19
CA GLU A 240 -11.68 -37.60 -34.66
C GLU A 240 -12.25 -36.37 -33.93
N MET A 241 -11.94 -36.22 -32.64
CA MET A 241 -12.25 -35.00 -31.85
C MET A 241 -11.47 -33.77 -32.36
N ARG A 242 -10.23 -33.98 -32.84
CA ARG A 242 -9.36 -32.90 -33.31
C ARG A 242 -9.92 -32.12 -34.50
N LYS A 243 -10.60 -32.80 -35.43
CA LYS A 243 -11.17 -32.16 -36.64
C LYS A 243 -12.43 -31.34 -36.37
N ARG A 244 -13.23 -31.70 -35.35
CA ARG A 244 -14.42 -30.93 -34.94
C ARG A 244 -14.07 -29.73 -34.04
N ASP A 245 -12.94 -29.78 -33.36
CA ASP A 245 -12.42 -28.66 -32.56
C ASP A 245 -11.72 -27.59 -33.41
N GLU A 246 -11.12 -27.96 -34.55
CA GLU A 246 -10.47 -27.04 -35.49
C GLU A 246 -11.45 -26.03 -36.14
N GLU A 247 -12.68 -26.45 -36.48
CA GLU A 247 -13.71 -25.54 -37.02
C GLU A 247 -14.33 -24.59 -35.97
N ARG A 248 -14.37 -24.99 -34.69
CA ARG A 248 -14.82 -24.10 -33.59
C ARG A 248 -13.72 -23.12 -33.16
N LYS A 249 -12.45 -23.51 -33.29
CA LYS A 249 -11.29 -22.65 -33.05
C LYS A 249 -11.22 -21.48 -34.02
N LEU A 250 -11.43 -21.69 -35.31
CA LEU A 250 -11.37 -20.62 -36.32
C LEU A 250 -12.35 -19.46 -36.04
N LYS A 251 -13.58 -19.77 -35.59
CA LYS A 251 -14.59 -18.74 -35.25
C LYS A 251 -14.37 -18.08 -33.89
N GLN A 252 -13.72 -18.77 -32.94
CA GLN A 252 -13.27 -18.17 -31.68
C GLN A 252 -11.99 -17.35 -31.85
N GLU A 253 -11.12 -17.69 -32.81
CA GLU A 253 -9.89 -16.97 -33.11
C GLU A 253 -10.19 -15.59 -33.71
N GLU A 254 -11.18 -15.44 -34.59
CA GLU A 254 -11.60 -14.12 -35.11
C GLU A 254 -12.10 -13.18 -34.00
N PHE A 255 -12.80 -13.71 -32.99
CA PHE A 255 -13.25 -12.93 -31.84
C PHE A 255 -12.13 -12.68 -30.82
N LYS A 256 -11.19 -13.63 -30.66
CA LYS A 256 -9.99 -13.47 -29.84
C LYS A 256 -9.04 -12.44 -30.41
N VAL A 257 -8.87 -12.34 -31.74
CA VAL A 257 -8.00 -11.35 -32.39
C VAL A 257 -8.49 -9.92 -32.11
N GLN A 258 -9.80 -9.66 -32.16
CA GLN A 258 -10.37 -8.34 -31.82
C GLN A 258 -10.28 -8.01 -30.33
N LEU A 259 -10.23 -9.03 -29.46
CA LEU A 259 -10.05 -8.89 -28.02
C LEU A 259 -8.55 -8.74 -27.65
N GLU A 260 -7.66 -9.49 -28.32
CA GLU A 260 -6.21 -9.43 -28.18
C GLU A 260 -5.67 -8.09 -28.65
N GLU A 261 -6.20 -7.51 -29.73
CA GLU A 261 -5.79 -6.19 -30.19
C GLU A 261 -6.08 -5.12 -29.13
N LYS A 262 -7.27 -5.16 -28.49
CA LYS A 262 -7.62 -4.27 -27.37
C LYS A 262 -6.87 -4.58 -26.07
N LEU A 263 -6.56 -5.85 -25.82
CA LEU A 263 -5.81 -6.28 -24.63
C LEU A 263 -4.32 -5.93 -24.76
N PHE A 264 -3.77 -5.98 -25.97
CA PHE A 264 -2.39 -5.63 -26.30
C PHE A 264 -2.15 -4.13 -26.18
N GLU A 265 -3.08 -3.28 -26.63
CA GLU A 265 -3.03 -1.84 -26.38
C GLU A 265 -3.07 -1.52 -24.88
N GLN A 266 -3.89 -2.24 -24.10
CA GLN A 266 -3.91 -2.11 -22.65
C GLN A 266 -2.61 -2.62 -22.00
N GLN A 267 -2.05 -3.73 -22.49
CA GLN A 267 -0.81 -4.30 -21.99
C GLN A 267 0.41 -3.44 -22.28
N GLN A 268 0.50 -2.79 -23.44
CA GLN A 268 1.61 -1.87 -23.73
C GLN A 268 1.60 -0.66 -22.79
N VAL A 269 0.41 -0.11 -22.51
CA VAL A 269 0.25 0.98 -21.53
C VAL A 269 0.61 0.51 -20.11
N VAL A 270 0.26 -0.73 -19.76
CA VAL A 270 0.63 -1.33 -18.46
C VAL A 270 2.12 -1.64 -18.39
N GLU A 271 2.74 -2.09 -19.49
CA GLU A 271 4.17 -2.45 -19.55
C GLU A 271 5.06 -1.20 -19.53
N GLU A 272 4.67 -0.11 -20.20
CA GLU A 272 5.34 1.18 -20.06
C GLU A 272 5.22 1.74 -18.65
N ARG A 273 4.03 1.59 -18.02
CA ARG A 273 3.83 1.99 -16.62
C ARG A 273 4.60 1.10 -15.65
N ARG A 274 4.77 -0.18 -15.97
CA ARG A 274 5.57 -1.14 -15.21
C ARG A 274 7.05 -0.82 -15.32
N LYS A 275 7.58 -0.51 -16.51
CA LYS A 275 8.97 -0.07 -16.69
C LYS A 275 9.27 1.22 -15.90
N GLN A 276 8.35 2.19 -15.90
CA GLN A 276 8.48 3.40 -15.09
C GLN A 276 8.39 3.14 -13.57
N LEU A 277 7.69 2.09 -13.15
CA LEU A 277 7.64 1.64 -11.76
C LEU A 277 8.91 0.86 -11.39
N ASP A 278 9.39 -0.01 -12.26
CA ASP A 278 10.61 -0.80 -12.09
C ASP A 278 11.85 0.12 -12.01
N GLU A 279 11.92 1.20 -12.81
CA GLU A 279 12.98 2.22 -12.72
C GLU A 279 12.95 2.97 -11.38
N LYS A 280 11.74 3.32 -10.89
CA LYS A 280 11.58 3.93 -9.56
C LYS A 280 11.87 2.96 -8.43
N GLU A 281 11.57 1.68 -8.63
CA GLU A 281 11.86 0.61 -7.68
C GLU A 281 13.35 0.29 -7.63
N GLN A 282 14.06 0.34 -8.76
CA GLN A 282 15.53 0.26 -8.82
C GLN A 282 16.20 1.41 -8.08
N GLN A 283 15.70 2.65 -8.26
CA GLN A 283 16.19 3.81 -7.49
C GLN A 283 15.91 3.64 -5.99
N ARG A 284 14.75 3.09 -5.63
CA ARG A 284 14.41 2.79 -4.23
C ARG A 284 15.29 1.67 -3.65
N LEU A 285 15.62 0.65 -4.44
CA LEU A 285 16.50 -0.45 -4.06
C LEU A 285 17.94 0.01 -3.86
N GLN A 286 18.45 0.90 -4.73
CA GLN A 286 19.78 1.50 -4.56
C GLN A 286 19.86 2.32 -3.26
N ILE A 287 18.84 3.14 -2.97
CA ILE A 287 18.76 3.89 -1.70
C ILE A 287 18.65 2.95 -0.49
N LEU A 288 17.95 1.83 -0.63
CA LEU A 288 17.81 0.82 0.42
C LEU A 288 19.13 0.08 0.67
N GLU A 289 19.88 -0.22 -0.39
CA GLU A 289 21.17 -0.90 -0.35
C GLU A 289 22.27 0.01 0.25
N GLU A 290 22.27 1.30 -0.09
CA GLU A 290 23.10 2.31 0.56
C GLU A 290 22.78 2.44 2.06
N LYS A 291 21.49 2.48 2.43
CA LYS A 291 21.09 2.48 3.84
C LYS A 291 21.49 1.19 4.56
N LYS A 292 21.38 0.04 3.90
CA LYS A 292 21.78 -1.26 4.44
C LYS A 292 23.30 -1.32 4.67
N MET A 293 24.09 -0.77 3.75
CA MET A 293 25.55 -0.62 3.90
C MET A 293 25.91 0.27 5.09
N ILE A 294 25.26 1.42 5.23
CA ILE A 294 25.49 2.34 6.36
C ILE A 294 25.08 1.67 7.69
N MET A 295 23.94 0.99 7.73
CA MET A 295 23.50 0.27 8.92
C MET A 295 24.42 -0.91 9.26
N SER A 296 24.95 -1.62 8.27
CA SER A 296 25.94 -2.69 8.46
C SER A 296 27.23 -2.16 9.10
N GLN A 297 27.73 -1.02 8.62
CA GLN A 297 28.91 -0.36 9.19
C GLN A 297 28.67 0.12 10.63
N GLN A 298 27.49 0.67 10.92
CA GLN A 298 27.12 1.08 12.28
C GLN A 298 26.94 -0.13 13.22
N ALA A 299 26.39 -1.24 12.74
CA ALA A 299 26.26 -2.47 13.49
C ALA A 299 27.62 -3.11 13.79
N GLU A 300 28.54 -3.11 12.82
CA GLU A 300 29.90 -3.61 12.99
C GLU A 300 30.71 -2.75 13.96
N ALA A 301 30.58 -1.42 13.90
CA ALA A 301 31.19 -0.49 14.86
C ALA A 301 30.65 -0.72 16.28
N LYS A 302 29.33 -0.92 16.44
CA LYS A 302 28.73 -1.27 17.74
C LYS A 302 29.22 -2.63 18.25
N ARG A 303 29.37 -3.62 17.35
CA ARG A 303 29.90 -4.95 17.70
C ARG A 303 31.33 -4.85 18.22
N LEU A 304 32.20 -4.08 17.56
CA LEU A 304 33.59 -3.86 17.99
C LEU A 304 33.66 -3.19 19.36
N ILE A 305 32.84 -2.15 19.61
CA ILE A 305 32.77 -1.49 20.93
C ILE A 305 32.29 -2.45 22.02
N GLN A 306 31.30 -3.30 21.71
CA GLN A 306 30.79 -4.28 22.66
C GLN A 306 31.79 -5.41 22.92
N GLU A 307 32.50 -5.86 21.88
CA GLU A 307 33.57 -6.85 21.97
C GLU A 307 34.73 -6.33 22.84
N GLU A 308 35.08 -5.06 22.69
CA GLU A 308 36.10 -4.40 23.51
C GLU A 308 35.67 -4.25 24.98
N ARG A 309 34.41 -3.89 25.24
CA ARG A 309 33.85 -3.90 26.61
C ARG A 309 33.83 -5.30 27.22
N LEU A 310 33.49 -6.31 26.44
CA LEU A 310 33.49 -7.72 26.89
C LEU A 310 34.91 -8.20 27.19
N ARG A 311 35.90 -7.78 26.38
CA ARG A 311 37.32 -8.05 26.60
C ARG A 311 37.83 -7.39 27.88
N GLN A 312 37.47 -6.13 28.12
CA GLN A 312 37.81 -5.43 29.37
C GLN A 312 37.16 -6.08 30.60
N ALA A 313 35.91 -6.52 30.49
CA ALA A 313 35.23 -7.26 31.56
C ALA A 313 35.89 -8.62 31.84
N LYS A 314 36.29 -9.36 30.79
CA LYS A 314 37.06 -10.61 30.93
C LYS A 314 38.40 -10.38 31.62
N GLN A 315 39.16 -9.35 31.23
CA GLN A 315 40.44 -9.00 31.86
C GLN A 315 40.26 -8.62 33.34
N LYS A 316 39.20 -7.88 33.69
CA LYS A 316 38.89 -7.56 35.10
C LYS A 316 38.54 -8.81 35.91
N ASN A 317 37.68 -9.68 35.39
CA ASN A 317 37.35 -10.94 36.06
C ASN A 317 38.57 -11.85 36.21
N GLU A 318 39.46 -11.89 35.21
CA GLU A 318 40.69 -12.67 35.27
C GLU A 318 41.65 -12.18 36.34
N LEU A 319 41.82 -10.85 36.46
CA LEU A 319 42.61 -10.23 37.54
C LEU A 319 41.99 -10.49 38.93
N GLU A 320 40.66 -10.48 39.03
CA GLU A 320 39.95 -10.77 40.29
C GLU A 320 40.11 -12.25 40.68
N LEU A 321 40.04 -13.17 39.71
CA LEU A 321 40.34 -14.59 39.90
C LEU A 321 41.80 -14.84 40.31
N GLN A 322 42.75 -14.08 39.76
CA GLN A 322 44.16 -14.14 40.17
C GLN A 322 44.34 -13.68 41.62
N LYS A 323 43.72 -12.56 42.01
CA LYS A 323 43.74 -12.10 43.42
C LYS A 323 43.15 -13.14 44.38
N ILE A 324 42.03 -13.78 44.01
CA ILE A 324 41.42 -14.83 44.82
C ILE A 324 42.35 -16.04 44.95
N ARG A 325 43.09 -16.41 43.89
CA ARG A 325 44.10 -17.48 43.95
C ARG A 325 45.27 -17.11 44.87
N GLU A 326 45.79 -15.91 44.75
CA GLU A 326 46.88 -15.40 45.60
C GLU A 326 46.46 -15.34 47.07
N GLU A 327 45.25 -14.86 47.38
CA GLU A 327 44.70 -14.85 48.74
C GLU A 327 44.48 -16.27 49.30
N TYR A 328 44.06 -17.21 48.45
CA TYR A 328 43.91 -18.61 48.84
C TYR A 328 45.27 -19.26 49.15
N GLU A 329 46.28 -18.98 48.31
CA GLU A 329 47.64 -19.48 48.48
C GLU A 329 48.32 -18.89 49.72
N GLN A 330 48.12 -17.60 50.00
CA GLN A 330 48.55 -16.96 51.25
C GLN A 330 47.86 -17.57 52.49
N LYS A 331 46.56 -17.88 52.41
CA LYS A 331 45.83 -18.58 53.49
C LYS A 331 46.29 -20.02 53.69
N GLN A 332 46.64 -20.72 52.61
CA GLN A 332 47.26 -22.05 52.65
C GLN A 332 48.62 -22.00 53.33
N GLN A 333 49.50 -21.08 52.91
CA GLN A 333 50.82 -20.88 53.53
C GLN A 333 50.72 -20.49 55.01
N HIS A 334 49.77 -19.63 55.37
CA HIS A 334 49.55 -19.24 56.77
C HIS A 334 49.05 -20.41 57.63
N ASN A 335 48.17 -21.28 57.09
CA ASN A 335 47.75 -22.49 57.78
C ASN A 335 48.87 -23.52 57.89
N GLU A 336 49.71 -23.65 56.85
CA GLU A 336 50.86 -24.53 56.87
C GLU A 336 51.92 -24.08 57.87
N GLN A 337 52.20 -22.76 57.96
CA GLN A 337 53.05 -22.18 58.99
C GLN A 337 52.50 -22.42 60.41
N LYS A 338 51.18 -22.25 60.62
CA LYS A 338 50.54 -22.59 61.90
C LYS A 338 50.65 -24.07 62.23
N ARG A 339 50.51 -24.95 61.24
CA ARG A 339 50.67 -26.39 61.40
C ARG A 339 52.12 -26.76 61.75
N GLN A 340 53.11 -26.14 61.11
CA GLN A 340 54.52 -26.35 61.40
C GLN A 340 54.89 -25.87 62.81
N LEU A 341 54.40 -24.71 63.24
CA LEU A 341 54.57 -24.22 64.61
C LEU A 341 53.95 -25.18 65.63
N TYR A 342 52.76 -25.71 65.34
CA TYR A 342 52.10 -26.70 66.19
C TYR A 342 52.84 -28.05 66.23
N GLU A 343 53.39 -28.52 65.11
CA GLU A 343 54.21 -29.74 65.05
C GLU A 343 55.54 -29.58 65.80
N MET A 344 56.16 -28.40 65.75
CA MET A 344 57.36 -28.08 66.53
C MET A 344 57.06 -28.02 68.04
N GLU A 345 55.97 -27.37 68.43
CA GLU A 345 55.53 -27.27 69.84
C GLU A 345 55.15 -28.66 70.40
N ARG A 346 54.46 -29.48 69.59
CA ARG A 346 54.13 -30.87 69.92
C ARG A 346 55.37 -31.75 70.06
N ASN A 347 56.38 -31.59 69.19
CA ASN A 347 57.64 -32.33 69.30
C ASN A 347 58.47 -31.90 70.53
N GLN A 348 58.50 -30.60 70.87
CA GLN A 348 59.11 -30.13 72.11
C GLN A 348 58.41 -30.71 73.34
N TYR A 349 57.08 -30.76 73.33
CA TYR A 349 56.28 -31.40 74.37
C TYR A 349 56.59 -32.90 74.52
N PHE A 350 56.73 -33.64 73.42
CA PHE A 350 57.13 -35.05 73.46
C PHE A 350 58.55 -35.26 74.03
N ILE A 351 59.49 -34.36 73.70
CA ILE A 351 60.86 -34.41 74.25
C ILE A 351 60.87 -34.10 75.75
N GLU A 352 60.10 -33.11 76.21
CA GLU A 352 59.96 -32.81 77.64
C GLU A 352 59.26 -33.93 78.41
N GLN A 353 58.22 -34.54 77.85
CA GLN A 353 57.54 -35.68 78.47
C GLN A 353 58.45 -36.90 78.57
N ARG A 354 59.30 -37.15 77.56
CA ARG A 354 60.29 -38.23 77.60
C ARG A 354 61.35 -38.01 78.68
N LYS A 355 61.80 -36.77 78.88
CA LYS A 355 62.71 -36.41 80.00
C LYS A 355 62.03 -36.58 81.37
N LYS A 356 60.75 -36.19 81.49
CA LYS A 356 59.96 -36.37 82.72
C LYS A 356 59.71 -37.85 83.03
N GLN A 357 59.49 -38.70 82.02
CA GLN A 357 59.37 -40.14 82.18
C GLN A 357 60.69 -40.80 82.63
N GLN A 358 61.83 -40.39 82.07
CA GLN A 358 63.15 -40.87 82.51
C GLN A 358 63.45 -40.50 83.97
N HIS A 359 63.10 -39.28 84.38
CA HIS A 359 63.27 -38.85 85.76
C HIS A 359 62.28 -39.53 86.73
N HIS A 360 61.07 -39.85 86.25
CA HIS A 360 60.10 -40.64 87.00
C HIS A 360 60.53 -42.12 87.15
N GLU A 361 61.21 -42.69 86.16
CA GLU A 361 61.81 -44.03 86.23
C GLU A 361 62.94 -44.11 87.27
N GLU A 362 63.78 -43.08 87.37
CA GLU A 362 64.82 -42.96 88.42
C GLU A 362 64.23 -42.82 89.83
N MET A 363 63.16 -42.04 89.95
CA MET A 363 62.38 -41.89 91.19
C MET A 363 61.72 -43.20 91.62
N ILE A 364 61.16 -43.98 90.68
CA ILE A 364 60.55 -45.30 90.97
C ILE A 364 61.62 -46.29 91.47
N LYS A 365 62.86 -46.20 90.98
CA LYS A 365 64.00 -46.99 91.45
C LYS A 365 64.41 -46.67 92.90
N GLN A 366 64.29 -45.39 93.32
CA GLN A 366 64.54 -44.96 94.70
C GLN A 366 63.37 -45.26 95.65
N VAL A 367 62.13 -45.26 95.16
CA VAL A 367 60.93 -45.56 95.96
C VAL A 367 60.78 -47.06 96.24
N LEU A 368 61.17 -47.94 95.30
CA LEU A 368 61.17 -49.40 95.52
C LEU A 368 62.14 -49.85 96.64
N SER A 369 63.21 -49.09 96.91
CA SER A 369 64.14 -49.35 98.02
C SER A 369 63.61 -48.88 99.38
N ASN A 370 62.70 -47.90 99.40
CA ASN A 370 62.19 -47.27 100.63
C ASN A 370 60.83 -47.83 101.09
N VAL A 371 60.14 -48.59 100.23
CA VAL A 371 58.85 -49.23 100.56
C VAL A 371 59.02 -50.48 101.42
N ALA A 372 60.17 -51.18 101.36
CA ALA A 372 60.47 -52.32 102.22
C ALA A 372 60.70 -51.95 103.70
N MET A 373 61.00 -50.69 104.03
CA MET A 373 61.25 -50.22 105.41
C MET A 373 60.05 -49.55 106.08
N LYS A 374 58.94 -49.31 105.36
CA LYS A 374 57.79 -48.54 105.89
C LYS A 374 56.49 -49.35 106.00
N GLU A 375 56.58 -50.67 105.86
CA GLU A 375 55.43 -51.57 106.04
C GLU A 375 55.10 -51.84 107.52
N GLU A 376 55.97 -51.45 108.46
CA GLU A 376 55.79 -51.68 109.90
C GLU A 376 55.08 -50.51 110.64
N GLU A 377 54.94 -49.32 110.03
CA GLU A 377 54.38 -48.12 110.70
C GLU A 377 52.89 -47.86 110.41
N LYS A 378 52.23 -48.64 109.54
CA LYS A 378 50.86 -48.37 109.06
C LYS A 378 49.71 -48.92 109.92
N ARG A 379 49.93 -49.15 111.21
CA ARG A 379 48.85 -49.52 112.15
C ARG A 379 48.28 -48.34 112.95
N ASN A 380 48.99 -47.21 113.01
CA ASN A 380 48.60 -46.06 113.84
C ASN A 380 47.93 -44.90 113.08
N GLU A 381 47.80 -44.96 111.74
CA GLU A 381 47.30 -43.84 110.91
C GLU A 381 45.76 -43.86 110.68
N TYR A 382 45.06 -44.94 111.06
CA TYR A 382 43.65 -45.14 110.71
C TYR A 382 42.67 -44.26 111.50
N LEU A 383 43.03 -43.81 112.71
CA LEU A 383 42.15 -42.99 113.56
C LEU A 383 42.15 -41.49 113.21
N ARG A 384 43.18 -40.98 112.51
CA ARG A 384 43.28 -39.55 112.16
C ARG A 384 42.48 -39.18 110.90
N LYS A 385 42.24 -40.14 110.00
CA LYS A 385 41.57 -39.93 108.70
C LYS A 385 40.05 -39.74 108.78
N MET A 386 39.43 -40.06 109.92
CA MET A 386 37.97 -40.04 110.01
C MET A 386 37.40 -38.64 110.30
N GLN A 387 38.15 -37.76 110.98
CA GLN A 387 37.70 -36.40 111.32
C GLN A 387 38.00 -35.38 110.20
N GLU A 388 39.06 -35.60 109.42
CA GLU A 388 39.50 -34.72 108.31
C GLU A 388 38.58 -34.81 107.07
N ALA A 389 37.84 -35.91 106.93
CA ALA A 389 36.90 -36.14 105.82
C ALA A 389 35.57 -35.38 106.00
N GLU A 390 35.19 -35.07 107.24
CA GLU A 390 33.89 -34.46 107.55
C GLU A 390 33.90 -32.93 107.39
N GLU A 391 35.01 -32.27 107.71
CA GLU A 391 35.17 -30.81 107.55
C GLU A 391 35.32 -30.38 106.08
N ARG A 392 35.94 -31.22 105.24
CA ARG A 392 36.05 -30.99 103.78
C ARG A 392 34.69 -30.96 103.09
N LYS A 393 33.72 -31.73 103.59
CA LYS A 393 32.38 -31.83 103.01
C LYS A 393 31.57 -30.54 103.22
N LYS A 394 31.71 -29.90 104.39
CA LYS A 394 30.96 -28.66 104.72
C LYS A 394 31.46 -27.42 103.97
N LEU A 395 32.75 -27.36 103.64
CA LEU A 395 33.31 -26.25 102.85
C LEU A 395 32.91 -26.33 101.37
N LEU A 396 32.84 -27.54 100.80
CA LEU A 396 32.42 -27.77 99.42
C LEU A 396 30.95 -27.39 99.17
N ASP A 397 30.06 -27.66 100.14
CA ASP A 397 28.63 -27.33 100.02
C ASP A 397 28.36 -25.81 99.99
N ILE A 398 29.19 -25.01 100.68
CA ILE A 398 29.07 -23.53 100.70
C ILE A 398 29.58 -22.91 99.39
N GLU A 399 30.69 -23.43 98.86
CA GLU A 399 31.28 -22.99 97.60
C GLU A 399 30.38 -23.34 96.39
N GLU A 400 29.68 -24.49 96.45
CA GLU A 400 28.71 -24.90 95.43
C GLU A 400 27.49 -23.98 95.36
N GLN A 401 27.04 -23.42 96.50
CA GLN A 401 25.91 -22.49 96.56
C GLN A 401 26.27 -21.13 95.96
N GLN A 402 27.45 -20.58 96.28
CA GLN A 402 27.92 -19.32 95.69
C GLN A 402 28.11 -19.44 94.17
N TRP A 403 28.66 -20.56 93.71
CA TRP A 403 28.80 -20.85 92.27
C TRP A 403 27.45 -20.94 91.56
N LYS A 404 26.41 -21.48 92.20
CA LYS A 404 25.05 -21.55 91.66
C LYS A 404 24.38 -20.17 91.56
N GLU A 405 24.60 -19.28 92.54
CA GLU A 405 24.05 -17.92 92.54
C GLU A 405 24.72 -17.04 91.46
N GLU A 406 26.04 -17.08 91.34
CA GLU A 406 26.79 -16.37 90.29
C GLU A 406 26.40 -16.85 88.89
N LYS A 407 26.22 -18.17 88.71
CA LYS A 407 25.75 -18.74 87.45
C LYS A 407 24.35 -18.24 87.07
N ARG A 408 23.47 -18.04 88.06
CA ARG A 408 22.10 -17.52 87.83
C ARG A 408 22.10 -16.05 87.42
N GLN A 409 22.98 -15.23 88.01
CA GLN A 409 23.15 -13.82 87.59
C GLN A 409 23.74 -13.71 86.18
N MET A 410 24.75 -14.55 85.86
CA MET A 410 25.34 -14.60 84.53
C MET A 410 24.34 -15.06 83.45
N GLU A 411 23.38 -15.92 83.82
CA GLU A 411 22.29 -16.35 82.92
C GLU A 411 21.28 -15.23 82.65
N LEU A 412 20.91 -14.45 83.68
CA LEU A 412 20.03 -13.29 83.56
C LEU A 412 20.63 -12.20 82.67
N GLU A 413 21.91 -11.86 82.84
CA GLU A 413 22.60 -10.90 81.95
C GLU A 413 22.66 -11.41 80.51
N ARG A 414 22.93 -12.70 80.29
CA ARG A 414 22.88 -13.29 78.94
C ARG A 414 21.47 -13.29 78.35
N GLU A 415 20.45 -13.39 79.18
CA GLU A 415 19.05 -13.35 78.73
C GLU A 415 18.64 -11.92 78.34
N GLU A 416 19.09 -10.91 79.09
CA GLU A 416 18.86 -9.50 78.79
C GLU A 416 19.60 -9.06 77.50
N GLN A 417 20.86 -9.49 77.32
CA GLN A 417 21.59 -9.31 76.06
C GLN A 417 20.86 -9.97 74.88
N ARG A 418 20.32 -11.19 75.06
CA ARG A 418 19.52 -11.87 74.04
C ARG A 418 18.23 -11.11 73.72
N ARG A 419 17.58 -10.52 74.72
CA ARG A 419 16.37 -9.71 74.54
C ARG A 419 16.67 -8.43 73.77
N GLN A 420 17.79 -7.78 74.06
CA GLN A 420 18.20 -6.54 73.38
C GLN A 420 18.61 -6.79 71.92
N VAL A 421 19.29 -7.91 71.64
CA VAL A 421 19.57 -8.34 70.25
C VAL A 421 18.29 -8.66 69.50
N LYS A 422 17.30 -9.31 70.13
CA LYS A 422 15.99 -9.55 69.51
C LYS A 422 15.27 -8.24 69.16
N LEU A 423 15.27 -7.27 70.07
CA LEU A 423 14.64 -5.97 69.85
C LEU A 423 15.30 -5.20 68.69
N ASN A 424 16.64 -5.17 68.65
CA ASN A 424 17.39 -4.54 67.55
C ASN A 424 17.16 -5.24 66.21
N ASN A 425 17.12 -6.58 66.19
CA ASN A 425 16.79 -7.32 64.97
C ASN A 425 15.36 -7.04 64.50
N GLU A 426 14.39 -6.95 65.42
CA GLU A 426 13.02 -6.60 65.07
C GLU A 426 12.91 -5.19 64.48
N LEU A 427 13.64 -4.22 65.06
CA LEU A 427 13.69 -2.85 64.56
C LEU A 427 14.30 -2.79 63.15
N GLN A 428 15.42 -3.48 62.91
CA GLN A 428 16.02 -3.58 61.58
C GLN A 428 15.10 -4.26 60.56
N MET A 429 14.30 -5.24 60.99
CA MET A 429 13.32 -5.90 60.12
C MET A 429 12.17 -4.95 59.77
N LYS A 430 11.70 -4.13 60.72
CA LYS A 430 10.70 -3.08 60.45
C LYS A 430 11.23 -2.01 59.50
N GLU A 431 12.45 -1.52 59.70
CA GLU A 431 13.09 -0.56 58.79
C GLU A 431 13.25 -1.12 57.36
N LYS A 432 13.61 -2.41 57.24
CA LYS A 432 13.65 -3.09 55.94
C LYS A 432 12.26 -3.18 55.31
N GLN A 433 11.23 -3.53 56.08
CA GLN A 433 9.84 -3.57 55.61
C GLN A 433 9.38 -2.19 55.10
N GLU A 434 9.66 -1.12 55.85
CA GLU A 434 9.33 0.25 55.43
C GLU A 434 10.10 0.66 54.18
N MET A 435 11.38 0.32 54.08
CA MET A 435 12.18 0.57 52.87
C MET A 435 11.60 -0.17 51.66
N PHE A 436 11.16 -1.41 51.82
CA PHE A 436 10.50 -2.17 50.76
C PHE A 436 9.16 -1.55 50.36
N LEU A 437 8.33 -1.16 51.33
CA LEU A 437 7.06 -0.47 51.07
C LEU A 437 7.27 0.87 50.34
N GLY A 438 8.27 1.65 50.75
CA GLY A 438 8.64 2.89 50.08
C GLY A 438 9.11 2.67 48.64
N LYS A 439 9.90 1.61 48.39
CA LYS A 439 10.28 1.21 47.02
C LYS A 439 9.08 0.76 46.19
N LEU A 440 8.12 0.08 46.81
CA LEU A 440 6.92 -0.41 46.14
C LEU A 440 6.00 0.75 45.73
N LYS A 441 5.76 1.72 46.64
CA LYS A 441 5.04 2.97 46.34
C LYS A 441 5.69 3.77 45.22
N LYS A 442 7.02 3.96 45.25
CA LYS A 442 7.74 4.65 44.16
C LYS A 442 7.61 3.92 42.82
N LYS A 443 7.63 2.59 42.82
CA LYS A 443 7.40 1.79 41.62
C LYS A 443 5.98 1.95 41.11
N GLU A 444 4.99 1.95 42.00
CA GLU A 444 3.58 2.16 41.67
C GLU A 444 3.35 3.57 41.08
N GLU A 445 3.88 4.62 41.70
CA GLU A 445 3.84 6.00 41.17
C GLU A 445 4.52 6.12 39.81
N ASN A 446 5.64 5.42 39.59
CA ASN A 446 6.31 5.41 38.29
C ASN A 446 5.48 4.68 37.23
N VAL A 447 4.84 3.56 37.58
CA VAL A 447 3.92 2.84 36.69
C VAL A 447 2.70 3.70 36.36
N GLN A 448 2.16 4.41 37.35
CA GLN A 448 1.02 5.30 37.14
C GLN A 448 1.38 6.48 36.25
N ARG A 449 2.54 7.12 36.47
CA ARG A 449 3.06 8.16 35.56
C ARG A 449 3.30 7.63 34.15
N ALA A 450 3.83 6.41 33.99
CA ALA A 450 4.01 5.79 32.69
C ALA A 450 2.65 5.51 32.01
N HIS A 451 1.63 5.13 32.78
CA HIS A 451 0.28 4.93 32.27
C HIS A 451 -0.36 6.25 31.80
N GLU A 452 -0.28 7.31 32.61
CA GLU A 452 -0.77 8.65 32.26
C GLU A 452 -0.08 9.22 31.01
N GLN A 453 1.25 9.05 30.90
CA GLN A 453 1.99 9.44 29.70
C GLN A 453 1.53 8.66 28.47
N LYS A 454 1.30 7.35 28.61
CA LYS A 454 0.81 6.51 27.52
C LYS A 454 -0.60 6.91 27.08
N GLU A 455 -1.48 7.21 28.04
CA GLU A 455 -2.83 7.71 27.74
C GLU A 455 -2.79 9.08 27.04
N HIS A 456 -1.96 10.01 27.51
CA HIS A 456 -1.76 11.31 26.87
C HIS A 456 -1.28 11.13 25.42
N TYR A 457 -0.26 10.28 25.21
CA TYR A 457 0.25 9.96 23.89
C TYR A 457 -0.81 9.37 22.96
N PHE A 458 -1.64 8.43 23.45
CA PHE A 458 -2.72 7.86 22.65
C PHE A 458 -3.78 8.89 22.29
N LYS A 459 -4.13 9.80 23.20
CA LYS A 459 -5.06 10.90 22.93
C LYS A 459 -4.50 11.83 21.85
N GLU A 460 -3.23 12.23 21.96
CA GLU A 460 -2.55 13.07 20.98
C GLU A 460 -2.46 12.38 19.60
N LYS A 461 -2.05 11.11 19.57
CA LYS A 461 -2.00 10.30 18.34
C LYS A 461 -3.39 10.18 17.70
N SER A 462 -4.43 9.90 18.48
CA SER A 462 -5.81 9.83 17.98
C SER A 462 -6.29 11.17 17.42
N ASN A 463 -5.92 12.28 18.03
CA ASN A 463 -6.24 13.61 17.53
C ASN A 463 -5.55 13.91 16.19
N ILE A 464 -4.26 13.61 16.09
CA ILE A 464 -3.48 13.76 14.85
C ILE A 464 -4.08 12.88 13.75
N GLU A 465 -4.45 11.64 14.06
CA GLU A 465 -5.11 10.76 13.09
C GLU A 465 -6.48 11.29 12.64
N SER A 466 -7.29 11.84 13.55
CA SER A 466 -8.57 12.47 13.21
C SER A 466 -8.37 13.64 12.24
N ILE A 467 -7.37 14.49 12.50
CA ILE A 467 -6.97 15.59 11.62
C ILE A 467 -6.59 15.05 10.22
N LYS A 468 -5.67 14.07 10.16
CA LYS A 468 -5.24 13.46 8.90
C LYS A 468 -6.38 12.80 8.12
N ARG A 469 -7.35 12.19 8.81
CA ARG A 469 -8.55 11.62 8.16
C ARG A 469 -9.46 12.73 7.62
N SER A 470 -9.58 13.85 8.31
CA SER A 470 -10.30 15.02 7.82
C SER A 470 -9.63 15.61 6.57
N ASP A 471 -8.32 15.81 6.59
CA ASP A 471 -7.57 16.35 5.45
C ASP A 471 -7.68 15.47 4.20
N ARG A 472 -7.61 14.14 4.37
CA ARG A 472 -7.81 13.20 3.26
C ARG A 472 -9.20 13.32 2.66
N ARG A 473 -10.24 13.42 3.49
CA ARG A 473 -11.61 13.61 3.02
C ARG A 473 -11.78 14.95 2.29
N GLU A 474 -11.28 16.03 2.87
CA GLU A 474 -11.31 17.35 2.24
C GLU A 474 -10.58 17.37 0.90
N ASN A 475 -9.41 16.73 0.81
CA ASN A 475 -8.65 16.66 -0.43
C ASN A 475 -9.39 15.87 -1.51
N VAL A 476 -10.03 14.75 -1.15
CA VAL A 476 -10.88 13.99 -2.08
C VAL A 476 -12.06 14.83 -2.56
N GLU A 477 -12.73 15.55 -1.65
CA GLU A 477 -13.81 16.47 -2.01
C GLU A 477 -13.34 17.62 -2.92
N LYS A 478 -12.14 18.18 -2.66
CA LYS A 478 -11.52 19.20 -3.51
C LYS A 478 -11.28 18.68 -4.92
N ILE A 479 -10.69 17.49 -5.04
CA ILE A 479 -10.45 16.82 -6.34
C ILE A 479 -11.77 16.57 -7.05
N GLN A 480 -12.80 16.11 -6.34
CA GLN A 480 -14.12 15.88 -6.92
C GLN A 480 -14.75 17.18 -7.44
N LYS A 481 -14.73 18.27 -6.66
CA LYS A 481 -15.23 19.59 -7.09
C LYS A 481 -14.48 20.10 -8.33
N MET A 482 -13.16 19.94 -8.37
CA MET A 482 -12.34 20.34 -9.52
C MET A 482 -12.71 19.52 -10.77
N GLN A 483 -12.89 18.20 -10.63
CA GLN A 483 -13.33 17.34 -11.73
C GLN A 483 -14.75 17.69 -12.19
N ASP A 484 -15.67 17.97 -11.28
CA ASP A 484 -17.05 18.35 -11.62
C ASP A 484 -17.08 19.68 -12.38
N TYR A 485 -16.26 20.64 -11.98
CA TYR A 485 -16.09 21.90 -12.70
C TYR A 485 -15.49 21.67 -14.11
N GLN A 486 -14.47 20.81 -14.24
CA GLN A 486 -13.92 20.43 -15.55
C GLN A 486 -14.94 19.71 -16.44
N ARG A 487 -15.74 18.80 -15.88
CA ARG A 487 -16.85 18.14 -16.59
C ARG A 487 -17.90 19.15 -17.03
N TYR A 488 -18.26 20.10 -16.18
CA TYR A 488 -19.18 21.19 -16.51
C TYR A 488 -18.65 22.04 -17.67
N GLN A 489 -17.38 22.44 -17.64
CA GLN A 489 -16.72 23.17 -18.73
C GLN A 489 -16.73 22.36 -20.03
N LEU A 490 -16.41 21.07 -19.97
CA LEU A 490 -16.45 20.18 -21.13
C LEU A 490 -17.87 20.05 -21.68
N GLN A 491 -18.87 19.92 -20.83
CA GLN A 491 -20.28 19.84 -21.22
C GLN A 491 -20.74 21.14 -21.90
N GLN A 492 -20.33 22.31 -21.38
CA GLN A 492 -20.62 23.60 -22.02
C GLN A 492 -19.98 23.69 -23.41
N GLN A 493 -18.73 23.23 -23.56
CA GLN A 493 -18.08 23.15 -24.87
C GLN A 493 -18.79 22.19 -25.83
N ILE A 494 -19.24 21.02 -25.36
CA ILE A 494 -20.00 20.06 -26.16
C ILE A 494 -21.31 20.69 -26.60
N ASN A 495 -22.07 21.29 -25.68
CA ASN A 495 -23.35 21.94 -25.98
C ASN A 495 -23.18 23.08 -27.00
N SER A 496 -22.14 23.90 -26.86
CA SER A 496 -21.81 24.95 -27.84
C SER A 496 -21.49 24.38 -29.23
N LYS A 497 -20.74 23.26 -29.30
CA LYS A 497 -20.44 22.56 -30.56
C LYS A 497 -21.67 21.90 -31.16
N MET A 498 -22.54 21.29 -30.35
CA MET A 498 -23.81 20.70 -30.79
C MET A 498 -24.74 21.77 -31.36
N SER A 499 -24.93 22.89 -30.66
CA SER A 499 -25.74 24.01 -31.15
C SER A 499 -25.19 24.57 -32.47
N ARG A 500 -23.86 24.69 -32.62
CA ARG A 500 -23.25 25.08 -33.90
C ARG A 500 -23.48 24.02 -34.99
N SER A 501 -23.41 22.73 -34.65
CA SER A 501 -23.68 21.63 -35.59
C SER A 501 -25.13 21.62 -36.04
N GLU A 502 -26.07 21.87 -35.13
CA GLU A 502 -27.51 22.01 -35.41
C GLU A 502 -27.78 23.18 -36.35
N GLN A 503 -27.13 24.34 -36.13
CA GLN A 503 -27.21 25.48 -37.04
C GLN A 503 -26.73 25.12 -38.45
N ILE A 504 -25.57 24.48 -38.58
CA ILE A 504 -25.03 24.04 -39.88
C ILE A 504 -25.95 23.00 -40.54
N GLN A 505 -26.54 22.10 -39.75
CA GLN A 505 -27.47 21.09 -40.25
C GLN A 505 -28.79 21.73 -40.71
N ALA A 506 -29.29 22.74 -40.00
CA ALA A 506 -30.46 23.52 -40.41
C ALA A 506 -30.20 24.28 -41.72
N GLU A 507 -29.06 24.95 -41.84
CA GLU A 507 -28.64 25.62 -43.08
C GLU A 507 -28.52 24.63 -44.26
N LYS A 508 -27.91 23.46 -44.02
CA LYS A 508 -27.81 22.39 -45.02
C LYS A 508 -29.19 21.87 -45.44
N SER A 509 -30.11 21.69 -44.49
CA SER A 509 -31.49 21.25 -44.75
C SER A 509 -32.24 22.30 -45.59
N MET A 510 -32.10 23.59 -45.27
CA MET A 510 -32.68 24.66 -46.08
C MET A 510 -32.14 24.66 -47.51
N LEU A 511 -30.82 24.48 -47.69
CA LEU A 511 -30.22 24.36 -49.03
C LEU A 511 -30.71 23.11 -49.78
N GLN A 512 -30.93 21.99 -49.08
CA GLN A 512 -31.51 20.78 -49.69
C GLN A 512 -32.96 21.00 -50.10
N GLN A 513 -33.77 21.68 -49.29
CA GLN A 513 -35.15 22.04 -49.63
C GLN A 513 -35.19 22.98 -50.85
N GLN A 514 -34.33 23.99 -50.91
CA GLN A 514 -34.19 24.85 -52.09
C GLN A 514 -33.82 24.06 -53.35
N ARG A 515 -32.88 23.11 -53.24
CA ARG A 515 -32.51 22.21 -54.35
C ARG A 515 -33.66 21.31 -54.78
N ALA A 516 -34.44 20.78 -53.83
CA ALA A 516 -35.61 19.96 -54.12
C ALA A 516 -36.70 20.76 -54.85
N LEU A 517 -36.95 22.00 -54.43
CA LEU A 517 -37.87 22.91 -55.12
C LEU A 517 -37.41 23.21 -56.54
N MET A 518 -36.12 23.51 -56.74
CA MET A 518 -35.57 23.70 -58.09
C MET A 518 -35.69 22.43 -58.95
N ARG A 519 -35.44 21.24 -58.39
CA ARG A 519 -35.63 19.97 -59.11
C ARG A 519 -37.10 19.76 -59.51
N LYS A 520 -38.05 20.04 -58.62
CA LYS A 520 -39.49 19.97 -58.94
C LYS A 520 -39.87 20.92 -60.07
N GLN A 521 -39.39 22.17 -60.05
CA GLN A 521 -39.62 23.13 -61.14
C GLN A 521 -39.03 22.63 -62.47
N ILE A 522 -37.82 22.05 -62.45
CA ILE A 522 -37.20 21.46 -63.64
C ILE A 522 -38.00 20.25 -64.14
N GLU A 523 -38.46 19.37 -63.25
CA GLU A 523 -39.28 18.21 -63.60
C GLU A 523 -40.64 18.62 -64.16
N GLU A 524 -41.26 19.65 -63.60
CA GLU A 524 -42.52 20.21 -64.11
C GLU A 524 -42.33 20.80 -65.52
N GLN A 525 -41.25 21.56 -65.74
CA GLN A 525 -40.87 22.02 -67.08
C GLN A 525 -40.63 20.85 -68.04
N LYS A 526 -39.93 19.79 -67.60
CA LYS A 526 -39.74 18.57 -68.39
C LYS A 526 -41.05 17.86 -68.69
N ARG A 527 -42.00 17.81 -67.75
CA ARG A 527 -43.30 17.19 -67.93
C ARG A 527 -44.14 17.95 -68.96
N VAL A 528 -44.18 19.28 -68.84
CA VAL A 528 -44.85 20.15 -69.82
C VAL A 528 -44.23 19.98 -71.21
N LEU A 529 -42.90 19.90 -71.28
CA LEU A 529 -42.20 19.65 -72.54
C LEU A 529 -42.51 18.25 -73.09
N ALA A 530 -42.53 17.22 -72.25
CA ALA A 530 -42.88 15.86 -72.64
C ALA A 530 -44.32 15.77 -73.18
N GLU A 531 -45.28 16.43 -72.52
CA GLU A 531 -46.67 16.49 -72.98
C GLU A 531 -46.79 17.21 -74.32
N LYS A 532 -46.07 18.33 -74.52
CA LYS A 532 -46.00 19.02 -75.82
C LYS A 532 -45.36 18.14 -76.89
N MET A 533 -44.28 17.43 -76.57
CA MET A 533 -43.62 16.48 -77.48
C MET A 533 -44.54 15.30 -77.84
N GLU A 534 -45.38 14.84 -76.90
CA GLU A 534 -46.37 13.81 -77.18
C GLU A 534 -47.50 14.31 -78.09
N LYS A 535 -47.96 15.56 -77.92
CA LYS A 535 -48.90 16.21 -78.85
C LYS A 535 -48.31 16.38 -80.25
N VAL A 536 -47.01 16.70 -80.35
CA VAL A 536 -46.27 16.70 -81.63
C VAL A 536 -46.22 15.28 -82.22
N ARG A 537 -45.93 14.26 -81.41
CA ARG A 537 -45.95 12.85 -81.86
C ARG A 537 -47.32 12.40 -82.37
N GLN A 538 -48.40 12.92 -81.80
CA GLN A 538 -49.78 12.68 -82.25
C GLN A 538 -50.18 13.53 -83.47
N GLY A 539 -49.29 14.37 -84.02
CA GLY A 539 -49.56 15.25 -85.17
C GLY A 539 -50.48 16.44 -84.85
N LYS A 540 -50.76 16.72 -83.58
CA LYS A 540 -51.66 17.79 -83.12
C LYS A 540 -50.97 19.14 -82.92
N LEU A 541 -49.65 19.18 -83.02
CA LEU A 541 -48.82 20.38 -82.86
C LEU A 541 -47.64 20.33 -83.83
N ASP A 542 -47.30 21.47 -84.42
CA ASP A 542 -46.14 21.62 -85.31
C ASP A 542 -44.83 21.58 -84.49
N PRO A 543 -43.88 20.67 -84.81
CA PRO A 543 -42.56 20.62 -84.16
C PRO A 543 -41.82 21.96 -84.10
N HIS A 544 -41.99 22.82 -85.11
CA HIS A 544 -41.31 24.12 -85.15
C HIS A 544 -41.87 25.12 -84.12
N GLN A 545 -43.13 24.99 -83.75
CA GLN A 545 -43.77 25.86 -82.76
C GLN A 545 -43.31 25.54 -81.33
N VAL A 546 -43.14 24.26 -81.00
CA VAL A 546 -42.63 23.80 -79.69
C VAL A 546 -41.16 24.18 -79.48
N MET A 547 -40.33 24.05 -80.52
CA MET A 547 -38.92 24.44 -80.47
C MET A 547 -38.72 25.97 -80.41
N SER A 548 -39.65 26.74 -81.02
CA SER A 548 -39.67 28.20 -80.95
C SER A 548 -39.97 28.71 -79.54
N GLU A 549 -41.02 28.19 -78.89
CA GLU A 549 -41.38 28.55 -77.51
C GLU A 549 -40.28 28.22 -76.50
N PHE A 550 -39.53 27.13 -76.72
CA PHE A 550 -38.42 26.75 -75.85
C PHE A 550 -37.19 27.66 -76.05
N LYS A 551 -36.95 28.13 -77.28
CA LYS A 551 -35.88 29.10 -77.57
C LYS A 551 -36.22 30.51 -77.06
N SER A 552 -37.49 30.91 -77.06
CA SER A 552 -37.91 32.24 -76.56
C SER A 552 -38.09 32.28 -75.03
N GLY A 553 -38.41 31.14 -74.39
CA GLY A 553 -38.54 31.02 -72.93
C GLY A 553 -37.23 30.90 -72.13
N SER A 554 -36.09 30.74 -72.80
CA SER A 554 -34.76 30.66 -72.17
C SER A 554 -34.22 32.05 -71.73
N GLN A 555 -35.03 32.82 -71.00
CA GLN A 555 -34.58 34.08 -70.38
C GLN A 555 -33.78 33.87 -69.07
N PHE A 556 -33.65 32.63 -68.59
CA PHE A 556 -32.88 32.32 -67.37
C PHE A 556 -31.36 32.48 -67.50
N ALA A 557 -30.81 32.56 -68.73
CA ALA A 557 -29.38 32.83 -68.94
C ALA A 557 -29.01 34.32 -68.76
N ALA A 558 -29.97 35.24 -68.74
CA ALA A 558 -29.71 36.67 -68.66
C ALA A 558 -29.65 37.23 -67.23
N ASN A 559 -30.12 36.49 -66.22
CA ASN A 559 -30.23 36.97 -64.83
C ASN A 559 -29.07 36.56 -63.90
N GLU A 560 -28.08 35.82 -64.40
CA GLU A 560 -26.86 35.46 -63.63
C GLU A 560 -25.84 36.62 -63.58
N SER A 561 -26.08 37.71 -64.31
CA SER A 561 -25.19 38.89 -64.37
C SER A 561 -25.52 39.99 -63.34
N MET A 562 -26.58 39.86 -62.54
CA MET A 562 -27.11 40.97 -61.73
C MET A 562 -26.94 40.85 -60.20
N GLN A 563 -26.20 39.86 -59.69
CA GLN A 563 -25.94 39.69 -58.24
C GLN A 563 -24.45 39.79 -57.83
N LYS A 564 -23.64 40.53 -58.58
CA LYS A 564 -22.31 40.99 -58.13
C LYS A 564 -22.30 42.50 -57.91
N LYS A 565 -23.10 43.02 -56.97
CA LYS A 565 -22.94 44.37 -56.41
C LYS A 565 -23.31 44.38 -54.94
N SER A 566 -22.46 45.04 -54.14
CA SER A 566 -22.64 45.43 -52.74
C SER A 566 -22.45 44.28 -51.74
N THR A 567 -21.55 44.31 -50.75
CA THR A 567 -21.11 45.40 -49.87
C THR A 567 -19.67 45.12 -49.38
N TYR A 568 -18.73 46.02 -49.65
CA TYR A 568 -17.62 46.33 -48.73
C TYR A 568 -17.08 47.71 -49.11
N SER A 569 -17.73 48.73 -48.56
CA SER A 569 -17.17 50.07 -48.41
C SER A 569 -16.82 50.24 -46.93
N ASN A 570 -15.53 50.27 -46.62
CA ASN A 570 -15.04 51.26 -45.67
C ASN A 570 -13.59 51.56 -45.99
N GLY A 571 -13.37 52.78 -46.49
CA GLY A 571 -12.05 53.36 -46.68
C GLY A 571 -11.51 53.88 -45.35
N SER A 572 -10.21 53.73 -45.17
CA SER A 572 -9.41 54.67 -44.40
C SER A 572 -8.15 54.96 -45.22
N GLN A 573 -7.95 56.26 -45.45
CA GLN A 573 -6.81 56.92 -46.07
C GLN A 573 -5.50 56.38 -45.46
N GLY A 574 -4.44 56.05 -46.20
CA GLY A 574 -3.73 56.89 -47.15
C GLY A 574 -2.61 57.65 -46.43
N GLN A 575 -1.34 57.18 -46.55
CA GLN A 575 -0.12 57.99 -46.66
C GLN A 575 1.10 57.11 -47.06
N PRO A 576 2.12 57.67 -47.75
CA PRO A 576 3.04 56.90 -48.59
C PRO A 576 4.47 56.74 -48.00
N LYS A 577 5.10 55.65 -48.43
CA LYS A 577 6.55 55.32 -48.55
C LYS A 577 7.56 56.24 -47.86
N GLN A 578 8.46 55.63 -47.07
CA GLN A 578 9.91 55.90 -47.21
C GLN A 578 10.75 54.62 -47.00
N HIS A 579 11.76 54.49 -47.86
CA HIS A 579 12.86 53.54 -47.78
C HIS A 579 13.76 53.86 -46.58
N GLY A 580 14.24 52.81 -45.90
CA GLY A 580 15.32 52.91 -44.93
C GLY A 580 16.13 51.61 -44.93
N PHE A 581 17.26 51.63 -45.63
CA PHE A 581 18.37 50.70 -45.43
C PHE A 581 18.91 50.86 -43.99
N GLY A 582 19.23 49.75 -43.31
CA GLY A 582 19.82 49.78 -41.98
C GLY A 582 20.35 48.41 -41.55
N ASN A 583 21.66 48.30 -41.55
CA ASN A 583 22.52 47.16 -41.25
C ASN A 583 22.52 46.73 -39.77
N THR A 584 22.91 45.47 -39.53
CA THR A 584 23.68 44.90 -38.37
C THR A 584 23.13 45.13 -36.94
N THR A 585 23.00 44.11 -36.08
CA THR A 585 24.06 43.53 -35.19
C THR A 585 23.41 42.32 -34.45
N ARG A 586 23.82 41.06 -34.65
CA ARG A 586 24.81 40.23 -33.91
C ARG A 586 24.73 40.19 -32.35
N HIS A 587 24.64 38.95 -31.84
CA HIS A 587 24.96 38.42 -30.49
C HIS A 587 23.97 38.73 -29.34
N ALA A 588 23.62 37.86 -28.39
CA ALA A 588 24.13 36.55 -27.94
C ALA A 588 23.09 35.79 -27.07
N ALA A 589 23.28 34.46 -26.93
CA ALA A 589 23.02 33.56 -25.77
C ALA A 589 21.66 33.67 -25.02
N SER A 590 20.95 32.58 -24.69
CA SER A 590 21.39 31.45 -23.89
C SER A 590 20.26 30.41 -23.76
N GLN A 591 20.69 29.16 -23.70
CA GLN A 591 20.18 27.92 -23.12
C GLN A 591 18.78 27.81 -22.49
N ASP A 592 18.28 26.57 -22.59
CA ASP A 592 17.28 25.91 -21.73
C ASP A 592 15.82 26.33 -21.84
N THR A 593 14.96 25.40 -22.28
CA THR A 593 14.20 24.55 -21.33
C THR A 593 13.32 23.59 -22.12
N GLN A 594 13.48 22.31 -21.81
CA GLN A 594 12.66 21.21 -22.28
C GLN A 594 11.20 21.31 -21.76
N GLN A 595 10.34 20.49 -22.36
CA GLN A 595 9.04 20.03 -21.84
C GLN A 595 7.84 20.96 -22.06
N ARG A 596 6.98 20.57 -23.00
CA ARG A 596 5.54 20.38 -22.71
C ARG A 596 4.86 19.60 -23.84
N THR A 597 4.67 18.31 -23.61
CA THR A 597 3.70 17.49 -24.32
C THR A 597 2.29 17.82 -23.84
N ASN A 598 1.40 17.94 -24.82
CA ASN A 598 -0.04 17.85 -24.67
C ASN A 598 -0.46 16.56 -23.96
N PHE A 599 -1.54 16.64 -23.16
CA PHE A 599 -2.38 15.48 -22.85
C PHE A 599 -3.86 15.84 -22.98
N GLY A 600 -4.51 15.17 -23.94
CA GLY A 600 -5.95 14.90 -23.94
C GLY A 600 -6.29 13.89 -22.83
N LYS A 601 -7.40 14.03 -22.12
CA LYS A 601 -8.76 13.54 -22.45
C LYS A 601 -8.90 12.00 -22.45
N THR A 602 -10.04 11.60 -21.86
CA THR A 602 -10.77 10.30 -21.89
C THR A 602 -10.24 9.24 -20.93
N ALA A 603 -11.02 8.46 -20.17
CA ALA A 603 -12.46 8.15 -20.01
C ALA A 603 -12.65 7.60 -18.56
N GLY A 604 -13.80 7.30 -17.96
CA GLY A 604 -15.21 7.19 -18.35
C GLY A 604 -16.05 7.33 -17.07
N SER A 605 -17.27 7.88 -17.09
CA SER A 605 -18.49 7.28 -17.65
C SER A 605 -18.91 5.97 -16.98
N THR A 606 -19.20 6.03 -15.69
CA THR A 606 -20.24 5.20 -15.07
C THR A 606 -21.52 6.03 -14.97
N GLN A 607 -22.51 5.69 -15.80
CA GLN A 607 -23.88 6.14 -15.66
C GLN A 607 -24.45 5.53 -14.38
N PHE A 608 -24.93 6.37 -13.46
CA PHE A 608 -25.96 5.99 -12.51
C PHE A 608 -27.19 6.84 -12.78
N ASP A 609 -28.25 6.13 -13.14
CA ASP A 609 -29.58 6.65 -13.36
C ASP A 609 -30.16 7.22 -12.07
N ARG A 610 -30.86 8.33 -12.25
CA ARG A 610 -31.67 9.00 -11.24
C ARG A 610 -33.04 8.32 -11.19
N ASN A 611 -33.53 8.06 -9.99
CA ASN A 611 -34.94 8.31 -9.63
C ASN A 611 -34.96 8.63 -8.13
N LYS A 612 -35.09 9.89 -7.71
CA LYS A 612 -36.24 10.84 -7.78
C LYS A 612 -37.26 10.57 -6.67
N ASP A 613 -36.89 10.99 -5.46
CA ASP A 613 -37.82 11.27 -4.37
C ASP A 613 -38.69 12.49 -4.73
N GLN A 614 -39.90 12.23 -5.20
CA GLN A 614 -40.99 13.20 -5.16
C GLN A 614 -42.07 12.71 -4.20
N LYS A 615 -42.08 13.37 -3.04
CA LYS A 615 -43.23 13.57 -2.16
C LYS A 615 -44.48 13.91 -2.99
N LYS A 616 -45.50 13.05 -2.98
CA LYS A 616 -46.89 13.44 -3.27
C LYS A 616 -47.86 12.59 -2.45
N GLN A 617 -48.50 13.29 -1.53
CA GLN A 617 -49.89 13.21 -1.06
C GLN A 617 -50.64 11.87 -1.19
N THR A 618 -51.14 11.42 -0.04
CA THR A 618 -52.32 10.55 0.14
C THR A 618 -53.50 11.02 -0.72
N PRO A 619 -54.33 10.12 -1.27
CA PRO A 619 -55.37 9.45 -0.47
C PRO A 619 -55.74 8.02 -0.92
N GLY A 620 -56.53 7.32 -0.10
CA GLY A 620 -57.44 6.28 -0.58
C GLY A 620 -57.04 4.84 -0.25
N SER A 621 -57.57 4.36 0.86
CA SER A 621 -57.67 2.95 1.24
C SER A 621 -58.40 2.10 0.20
N ALA A 622 -57.72 1.11 -0.37
CA ALA A 622 -58.35 -0.09 -0.91
C ALA A 622 -57.39 -1.28 -0.78
N LYS A 623 -57.82 -2.29 -0.03
CA LYS A 623 -57.11 -3.58 0.16
C LYS A 623 -57.04 -4.31 -1.19
N PRO A 624 -55.88 -4.87 -1.60
CA PRO A 624 -55.86 -5.92 -2.60
C PRO A 624 -55.67 -7.29 -1.93
N ASN A 625 -56.68 -8.09 -2.20
CA ASN A 625 -56.76 -9.54 -2.29
C ASN A 625 -55.42 -10.31 -2.29
N ALA A 626 -55.26 -11.18 -1.28
CA ALA A 626 -54.24 -12.22 -1.23
C ALA A 626 -54.71 -13.42 -2.05
N ASN A 627 -54.24 -13.56 -3.29
CA ASN A 627 -54.13 -14.83 -4.03
C ASN A 627 -53.66 -14.55 -5.47
N GLN A 628 -52.35 -14.43 -5.67
CA GLN A 628 -51.70 -14.61 -6.97
C GLN A 628 -50.21 -14.93 -6.73
N SER A 629 -49.97 -16.10 -6.16
CA SER A 629 -48.65 -16.74 -6.07
C SER A 629 -48.32 -17.41 -7.40
N GLY A 630 -47.21 -17.00 -8.02
CA GLY A 630 -46.62 -17.77 -9.13
C GLY A 630 -46.06 -16.97 -10.32
N ALA A 631 -45.86 -15.66 -10.22
CA ALA A 631 -45.05 -14.96 -11.22
C ALA A 631 -43.57 -15.28 -10.95
N GLY A 632 -43.04 -16.31 -11.62
CA GLY A 632 -41.64 -16.69 -11.55
C GLY A 632 -40.76 -15.49 -11.85
N VAL A 633 -39.88 -15.15 -10.91
CA VAL A 633 -38.79 -14.19 -11.12
C VAL A 633 -38.10 -14.62 -12.42
N SER A 634 -37.99 -13.70 -13.37
CA SER A 634 -37.43 -14.03 -14.68
C SER A 634 -36.03 -14.61 -14.49
N GLU A 635 -35.67 -15.65 -15.24
CA GLU A 635 -34.33 -16.24 -15.22
C GLU A 635 -33.22 -15.18 -15.32
N ARG A 636 -33.44 -14.11 -16.11
CA ARG A 636 -32.53 -12.96 -16.21
C ARG A 636 -32.36 -12.20 -14.90
N GLU A 637 -33.43 -12.06 -14.12
CA GLU A 637 -33.41 -11.39 -12.83
C GLU A 637 -32.73 -12.25 -11.77
N ALA A 638 -32.92 -13.57 -11.82
CA ALA A 638 -32.18 -14.53 -10.98
C ALA A 638 -30.67 -14.50 -11.27
N ILE A 639 -30.28 -14.47 -12.55
CA ILE A 639 -28.88 -14.33 -13.00
C ILE A 639 -28.26 -13.05 -12.44
N ARG A 640 -28.97 -11.92 -12.58
CA ARG A 640 -28.52 -10.62 -12.07
C ARG A 640 -28.34 -10.62 -10.55
N LEU A 641 -29.27 -11.21 -9.81
CA LEU A 641 -29.16 -11.31 -8.34
C LEU A 641 -27.97 -12.16 -7.90
N ILE A 642 -27.64 -13.22 -8.65
CA ILE A 642 -26.45 -14.04 -8.42
C ILE A 642 -25.17 -13.24 -8.69
N GLU A 643 -25.12 -12.48 -9.78
CA GLU A 643 -23.98 -11.61 -10.09
C GLU A 643 -23.79 -10.51 -9.04
N ASP A 644 -24.87 -9.84 -8.64
CA ASP A 644 -24.84 -8.81 -7.59
C ASP A 644 -24.35 -9.40 -6.24
N LEU A 645 -24.79 -10.62 -5.90
CA LEU A 645 -24.30 -11.33 -4.72
C LEU A 645 -22.80 -11.63 -4.82
N LYS A 646 -22.31 -12.14 -5.97
CA LYS A 646 -20.87 -12.39 -6.19
C LYS A 646 -20.03 -11.12 -6.07
N VAL A 647 -20.50 -10.01 -6.64
CA VAL A 647 -19.80 -8.73 -6.53
C VAL A 647 -19.69 -8.31 -5.06
N LYS A 648 -20.77 -8.46 -4.29
CA LYS A 648 -20.78 -8.15 -2.85
C LYS A 648 -19.83 -9.06 -2.05
N GLN A 649 -19.85 -10.37 -2.34
CA GLN A 649 -18.98 -11.36 -1.72
C GLN A 649 -17.49 -11.08 -2.03
N ASN A 650 -17.16 -10.78 -3.29
CA ASN A 650 -15.81 -10.40 -3.69
C ASN A 650 -15.33 -9.12 -2.97
N GLN A 651 -16.20 -8.12 -2.83
CA GLN A 651 -15.87 -6.89 -2.08
C GLN A 651 -15.62 -7.17 -0.59
N GLU A 652 -16.39 -8.07 0.03
CA GLU A 652 -16.18 -8.47 1.42
C GLU A 652 -14.87 -9.25 1.59
N MET A 653 -14.57 -10.18 0.68
CA MET A 653 -13.31 -10.93 0.66
C MET A 653 -12.10 -10.01 0.51
N LEU A 654 -12.17 -9.04 -0.42
CA LEU A 654 -11.10 -8.05 -0.62
C LEU A 654 -10.84 -7.22 0.65
N LYS A 655 -11.89 -6.79 1.36
CA LYS A 655 -11.74 -6.05 2.63
C LYS A 655 -11.08 -6.89 3.71
N LEU A 656 -11.43 -8.18 3.80
CA LEU A 656 -10.80 -9.09 4.74
C LEU A 656 -9.30 -9.26 4.40
N LEU A 657 -8.97 -9.51 3.13
CA LEU A 657 -7.58 -9.65 2.70
C LEU A 657 -6.75 -8.39 2.94
N GLU A 658 -7.31 -7.20 2.68
CA GLU A 658 -6.64 -5.92 2.96
C GLU A 658 -6.37 -5.75 4.46
N HIS A 659 -7.33 -6.12 5.32
CA HIS A 659 -7.15 -6.09 6.77
C HIS A 659 -6.03 -7.05 7.23
N GLU A 660 -6.04 -8.30 6.76
CA GLU A 660 -5.01 -9.30 7.10
C GLU A 660 -3.62 -8.90 6.58
N GLN A 661 -3.55 -8.26 5.41
CA GLN A 661 -2.31 -7.73 4.86
C GLN A 661 -1.74 -6.59 5.71
N ASN A 662 -2.59 -5.69 6.21
CA ASN A 662 -2.17 -4.62 7.12
C ASN A 662 -1.66 -5.19 8.45
N GLU A 663 -2.35 -6.19 9.02
CA GLU A 663 -1.85 -6.88 10.22
C GLU A 663 -0.50 -7.57 9.97
N GLU A 664 -0.29 -8.16 8.78
CA GLU A 664 0.99 -8.77 8.44
C GLU A 664 2.13 -7.75 8.35
N GLN A 665 1.87 -6.56 7.79
CA GLN A 665 2.85 -5.47 7.77
C GLN A 665 3.19 -4.99 9.19
N GLU A 666 2.21 -4.90 10.09
CA GLU A 666 2.46 -4.55 11.48
C GLU A 666 3.32 -5.61 12.18
N ARG A 667 3.07 -6.90 11.92
CA ARG A 667 3.89 -8.01 12.43
C ARG A 667 5.32 -7.95 11.93
N GLU A 668 5.53 -7.66 10.64
CA GLU A 668 6.86 -7.50 10.04
C GLU A 668 7.63 -6.35 10.70
N VAL A 669 6.99 -5.19 10.87
CA VAL A 669 7.58 -4.05 11.59
C VAL A 669 7.90 -4.40 13.04
N MET A 670 7.07 -5.19 13.73
CA MET A 670 7.39 -5.67 15.08
C MET A 670 8.58 -6.63 15.09
N MET A 671 8.68 -7.56 14.14
CA MET A 671 9.79 -8.51 14.02
C MET A 671 11.13 -7.84 13.71
N ASP A 672 11.10 -6.74 12.95
CA ASP A 672 12.28 -5.95 12.60
C ASP A 672 12.82 -5.12 13.77
N ASN A 673 11.93 -4.67 14.66
CA ASN A 673 12.30 -3.86 15.83
C ASN A 673 12.81 -4.67 17.03
N VAL A 674 12.71 -6.01 17.00
CA VAL A 674 13.11 -6.88 18.12
C VAL A 674 14.56 -7.34 17.94
N GLU A 675 15.44 -6.82 18.80
CA GLU A 675 16.88 -7.13 18.78
C GLU A 675 17.20 -8.48 19.45
N ASP A 676 16.43 -8.89 20.45
CA ASP A 676 16.66 -10.14 21.18
C ASP A 676 16.21 -11.38 20.38
N PRO A 677 17.12 -12.31 20.03
CA PRO A 677 16.78 -13.51 19.28
C PRO A 677 15.82 -14.46 20.02
N ALA A 678 15.79 -14.46 21.35
CA ALA A 678 14.85 -15.28 22.11
C ALA A 678 13.41 -14.75 21.99
N GLU A 679 13.24 -13.43 22.17
CA GLU A 679 11.95 -12.77 21.97
C GLU A 679 11.49 -12.83 20.51
N LYS A 680 12.42 -12.73 19.54
CA LYS A 680 12.11 -12.89 18.11
C LYS A 680 11.53 -14.28 17.80
N LYS A 681 12.09 -15.35 18.39
CA LYS A 681 11.54 -16.72 18.25
C LYS A 681 10.16 -16.85 18.90
N ARG A 682 9.93 -16.20 20.03
CA ARG A 682 8.63 -16.19 20.71
C ARG A 682 7.58 -15.47 19.85
N LEU A 683 7.91 -14.31 19.29
CA LEU A 683 7.04 -13.55 18.41
C LEU A 683 6.75 -14.29 17.10
N ASP A 684 7.75 -14.96 16.52
CA ASP A 684 7.54 -15.77 15.31
C ASP A 684 6.52 -16.90 15.56
N LYS A 685 6.58 -17.56 16.73
CA LYS A 685 5.58 -18.55 17.13
C LYS A 685 4.19 -17.92 17.35
N LEU A 686 4.13 -16.74 17.97
CA LEU A 686 2.88 -16.01 18.19
C LEU A 686 2.22 -15.64 16.86
N PHE A 687 2.99 -15.04 15.96
CA PHE A 687 2.56 -14.64 14.62
C PHE A 687 2.22 -15.84 13.73
N GLY A 688 2.90 -16.98 13.89
CA GLY A 688 2.51 -18.23 13.25
C GLY A 688 1.09 -18.68 13.64
N MET A 689 0.71 -18.57 14.92
CA MET A 689 -0.65 -18.86 15.37
C MET A 689 -1.67 -17.83 14.85
N GLU A 690 -1.28 -16.56 14.75
CA GLU A 690 -2.16 -15.52 14.19
C GLU A 690 -2.38 -15.69 12.69
N ARG A 691 -1.35 -16.02 11.90
CA ARG A 691 -1.49 -16.35 10.48
C ARG A 691 -2.41 -17.56 10.27
N ALA A 692 -2.31 -18.57 11.13
CA ALA A 692 -3.22 -19.72 11.09
C ALA A 692 -4.68 -19.30 11.37
N LYS A 693 -4.90 -18.38 12.31
CA LYS A 693 -6.23 -17.80 12.58
C LYS A 693 -6.74 -16.96 11.39
N ALA A 694 -5.89 -16.14 10.79
CA ALA A 694 -6.20 -15.37 9.59
C ALA A 694 -6.66 -16.27 8.44
N GLN A 695 -5.90 -17.34 8.17
CA GLN A 695 -6.25 -18.33 7.16
C GLN A 695 -7.58 -19.02 7.47
N ALA A 696 -7.85 -19.35 8.73
CA ALA A 696 -9.15 -19.90 9.15
C ALA A 696 -10.31 -18.90 8.96
N ARG A 697 -10.09 -17.59 9.19
CA ARG A 697 -11.08 -16.54 8.92
C ARG A 697 -11.40 -16.43 7.43
N ILE A 698 -10.38 -16.40 6.57
CA ILE A 698 -10.51 -16.35 5.11
C ILE A 698 -11.27 -17.57 4.59
N GLN A 699 -10.88 -18.78 5.03
CA GLN A 699 -11.56 -20.01 4.65
C GLN A 699 -13.03 -20.00 5.07
N LYS A 700 -13.32 -19.63 6.31
CA LYS A 700 -14.70 -19.57 6.83
C LYS A 700 -15.58 -18.59 6.05
N LEU A 701 -15.02 -17.43 5.65
CA LEU A 701 -15.75 -16.47 4.84
C LEU A 701 -16.02 -17.02 3.43
N SER A 702 -15.02 -17.67 2.82
CA SER A 702 -15.16 -18.33 1.51
C SER A 702 -16.25 -19.41 1.54
N ASP A 703 -16.23 -20.27 2.56
CA ASP A 703 -17.23 -21.33 2.73
C ASP A 703 -18.63 -20.73 2.93
N SER A 704 -18.74 -19.63 3.68
CA SER A 704 -20.00 -18.89 3.86
C SER A 704 -20.52 -18.36 2.53
N HIS A 705 -19.66 -17.72 1.74
CA HIS A 705 -20.01 -17.20 0.42
C HIS A 705 -20.52 -18.29 -0.53
N ASP A 706 -19.83 -19.44 -0.56
CA ASP A 706 -20.22 -20.59 -1.36
C ASP A 706 -21.58 -21.16 -0.94
N THR A 707 -21.87 -21.24 0.36
CA THR A 707 -23.16 -21.73 0.84
C THR A 707 -24.32 -20.78 0.52
N GLU A 708 -24.10 -19.48 0.61
CA GLU A 708 -25.09 -18.47 0.23
C GLU A 708 -25.37 -18.50 -1.27
N LEU A 709 -24.30 -18.61 -2.08
CA LEU A 709 -24.41 -18.70 -3.53
C LEU A 709 -25.19 -19.94 -3.94
N LYS A 710 -24.87 -21.11 -3.36
CA LYS A 710 -25.59 -22.38 -3.59
C LYS A 710 -27.07 -22.27 -3.21
N LYS A 711 -27.38 -21.67 -2.06
CA LYS A 711 -28.77 -21.44 -1.62
C LYS A 711 -29.54 -20.55 -2.61
N LEU A 712 -28.90 -19.49 -3.11
CA LEU A 712 -29.52 -18.59 -4.08
C LEU A 712 -29.75 -19.29 -5.42
N MET A 713 -28.76 -20.03 -5.93
CA MET A 713 -28.87 -20.82 -7.16
C MET A 713 -29.98 -21.89 -7.05
N GLN A 714 -30.03 -22.62 -5.92
CA GLN A 714 -31.07 -23.61 -5.67
C GLN A 714 -32.47 -22.97 -5.60
N LYS A 715 -32.60 -21.79 -4.98
CA LYS A 715 -33.86 -21.04 -4.88
C LYS A 715 -34.41 -20.66 -6.26
N TYR A 716 -33.55 -20.41 -7.24
CA TYR A 716 -33.93 -20.04 -8.61
C TYR A 716 -33.85 -21.19 -9.62
N GLY A 717 -33.51 -22.40 -9.19
CA GLY A 717 -33.43 -23.57 -10.07
C GLY A 717 -32.27 -23.53 -11.08
N ILE A 718 -31.25 -22.70 -10.85
CA ILE A 718 -30.09 -22.57 -11.74
C ILE A 718 -29.07 -23.65 -11.36
N THR A 719 -28.75 -24.53 -12.31
CA THR A 719 -27.77 -25.60 -12.10
C THR A 719 -26.35 -25.11 -12.40
N ASN A 720 -25.34 -25.62 -11.68
CA ASN A 720 -23.94 -25.24 -11.88
C ASN A 720 -23.43 -25.45 -13.33
N GLN A 721 -24.08 -26.31 -14.12
CA GLN A 721 -23.72 -26.59 -15.51
C GLN A 721 -24.09 -25.46 -16.49
N GLN A 722 -25.05 -24.60 -16.15
CA GLN A 722 -25.45 -23.49 -17.03
C GLN A 722 -24.56 -22.23 -16.84
N TYR A 723 -23.59 -22.29 -15.94
CA TYR A 723 -22.86 -21.12 -15.44
C TYR A 723 -21.33 -21.27 -15.42
N SER A 724 -20.79 -22.42 -15.84
CA SER A 724 -19.37 -22.61 -16.17
C SER A 724 -19.17 -22.37 -17.65
#